data_AF-A0A1Y4LXF5-F1
#
_entry.id   AF-A0A1Y4LXF5-F1
#
_cell.length_a   1.000
_cell.length_b   1.000
_cell.length_c   1.000
_cell.angle_alpha   90.00
_cell.angle_beta   90.00
_cell.angle_gamma   90.00
#
_symmetry.space_group_name_H-M   'P 1'
#
loop_
_entity.id
_entity.type
_entity.pdbx_description
1 polymer ?
#
loop_
_entity_poly.entity_id
_entity_poly.type
_entity_poly.pdbx_seq_one_letter_code
_entity_poly.pdbx_strand_id
1 'polypeptide(L)'
;MRIALTGNPNSGKTTMYNALTGRNEKVGNWAGVTVEKKEHPIKKVYYSGAEELIAVDLPGAYSMSPFTSEESITSSYVRHEHPDVIINIVDATNLSRSLFFTTQLLELGIPVVVALNKSDINAKKQTSIDTATLSAKLGCPVLETVSTSAEGLKAVVDAAVGLNGKRQQAPYSQGNIDLTDKKVVEEADRKRFAFVNQLVSQVEKRKVLTREKGTGDAIDAVLTNKFLGIPIFAVVMFLVFQISQTWVGPFIADTLVGWIETFQGSVAESLADANPLLTALLADGIIGGVGAVVGFLPLVMIMYFLIALLEDCGYMSRVSVVLDPIFKKVGLSGKSVIPFVIGTGCAIPGVMASRTIRNERERRATAMLTPFMPCGAKIPVIALFAGAFFEDAGWVSFTMYFTGIVLIFLGALLVNKIAGYKNRKSFFIIELPEYKVPSLWFAFKAMCARGWAYIVKAATIILLCNTAVQIMQTFNWSFQVAESADSSILASIAHPFAYLLVPIVGVLSWQLAAAAVTGFIAKENVVGTLAVCFVGLENLIDTDELAMLEGTGAEVAGIIAITKVAALAYLMFNLYTPPCFAAIGAMNSEMKSAKWLWAGIGLQLGTGYTVGYLVYQIGTLITTGTVGAGFVPGLVAVIVFAAILTYLCLKADKDLKREYALGGVKI
;
A
#
# COMPACT_ATOMS: atom_id res chain seq x y z
N MET A 1 4.07 35.16 21.49
CA MET A 1 3.91 35.20 20.02
C MET A 1 4.03 33.79 19.44
N ARG A 2 3.07 33.36 18.60
CA ARG A 2 3.08 32.07 17.91
C ARG A 2 3.63 32.23 16.49
N ILE A 3 4.73 31.55 16.22
CA ILE A 3 5.38 31.54 14.91
C ILE A 3 5.15 30.18 14.27
N ALA A 4 4.40 30.16 13.17
CA ALA A 4 4.13 28.93 12.42
C ALA A 4 5.27 28.67 11.42
N LEU A 5 5.91 27.50 11.50
CA LEU A 5 6.90 27.04 10.54
C LEU A 5 6.22 26.14 9.51
N THR A 6 6.26 26.54 8.24
CA THR A 6 5.70 25.76 7.14
C THR A 6 6.62 25.80 5.92
N GLY A 7 6.37 24.93 4.94
CA GLY A 7 7.16 24.86 3.72
C GLY A 7 6.97 23.51 3.04
N ASN A 8 7.62 23.32 1.90
CA ASN A 8 7.52 22.07 1.17
C ASN A 8 8.16 20.91 1.93
N PRO A 9 7.65 19.68 1.74
CA PRO A 9 8.34 18.47 2.20
C PRO A 9 9.80 18.45 1.72
N ASN A 10 10.72 18.07 2.61
CA ASN A 10 12.17 18.06 2.39
C ASN A 10 12.84 19.44 2.18
N SER A 11 12.16 20.56 2.47
CA SER A 11 12.79 21.90 2.43
C SER A 11 13.75 22.16 3.59
N GLY A 12 13.85 21.24 4.57
CA GLY A 12 14.68 21.38 5.78
C GLY A 12 13.94 21.95 7.00
N LYS A 13 12.61 22.07 6.93
CA LYS A 13 11.74 22.54 8.02
C LYS A 13 12.00 21.83 9.38
N THR A 14 12.01 20.51 9.43
CA THR A 14 12.24 19.76 10.69
C THR A 14 13.64 20.02 11.25
N THR A 15 14.65 20.14 10.38
CA THR A 15 16.01 20.50 10.77
C THR A 15 16.06 21.90 11.38
N MET A 16 15.39 22.88 10.76
CA MET A 16 15.28 24.25 11.27
C MET A 16 14.53 24.29 12.60
N TYR A 17 13.40 23.58 12.72
CA TYR A 17 12.62 23.49 13.95
C TYR A 17 13.45 22.92 15.12
N ASN A 18 14.19 21.85 14.88
CA ASN A 18 15.10 21.25 15.86
C ASN A 18 16.24 22.20 16.24
N ALA A 19 16.80 22.93 15.28
CA ALA A 19 17.85 23.91 15.56
C ALA A 19 17.35 25.04 16.47
N LEU A 20 16.15 25.57 16.20
CA LEU A 20 15.52 26.66 16.95
C LEU A 20 15.05 26.25 18.35
N THR A 21 14.50 25.04 18.51
CA THR A 21 13.90 24.57 19.77
C THR A 21 14.85 23.72 20.61
N GLY A 22 15.86 23.08 20.01
CA GLY A 22 16.76 22.13 20.66
C GLY A 22 16.20 20.73 20.88
N ARG A 23 15.06 20.42 20.26
CA ARG A 23 14.51 19.06 20.29
C ARG A 23 15.17 18.18 19.23
N ASN A 24 15.17 16.88 19.45
CA ASN A 24 15.57 15.86 18.48
C ASN A 24 14.33 15.22 17.87
N GLU A 25 13.43 16.03 17.31
CA GLU A 25 12.24 15.51 16.64
C GLU A 25 12.66 14.81 15.36
N LYS A 26 12.22 13.56 15.20
CA LYS A 26 12.31 12.86 13.91
C LYS A 26 11.17 13.30 13.00
N VAL A 27 11.37 13.21 11.69
CA VAL A 27 10.30 13.36 10.69
C VAL A 27 9.26 12.27 10.97
N GLY A 28 8.20 12.63 11.70
CA GLY A 28 7.10 11.76 12.06
C GLY A 28 5.89 11.99 11.15
N ASN A 29 5.14 10.92 10.87
CA ASN A 29 3.91 11.01 10.11
C ASN A 29 2.78 11.59 10.97
N TRP A 30 2.19 12.70 10.53
CA TRP A 30 0.91 13.21 11.04
C TRP A 30 -0.22 12.28 10.55
N ALA A 31 -0.44 11.14 11.21
CA ALA A 31 -1.45 10.16 10.83
C ALA A 31 -2.62 10.14 11.81
N GLY A 32 -3.82 10.50 11.33
CA GLY A 32 -5.11 10.08 11.90
C GLY A 32 -5.44 10.62 13.29
N VAL A 33 -6.10 11.79 13.33
CA VAL A 33 -7.03 12.23 14.40
C VAL A 33 -6.64 11.92 15.85
N THR A 34 -5.56 12.55 16.30
CA THR A 34 -5.48 13.44 17.48
C THR A 34 -4.15 14.17 17.32
N VAL A 35 -4.22 15.36 16.73
CA VAL A 35 -3.05 16.16 16.37
C VAL A 35 -2.50 16.77 17.66
N GLU A 36 -1.51 16.15 18.29
CA GLU A 36 -0.67 16.84 19.27
C GLU A 36 0.05 17.98 18.55
N LYS A 37 -0.36 19.21 18.84
CA LYS A 37 0.29 20.41 18.31
C LYS A 37 1.72 20.42 18.83
N LYS A 38 2.70 20.39 17.91
CA LYS A 38 4.12 20.47 18.25
C LYS A 38 4.51 21.92 18.49
N GLU A 39 4.24 22.39 19.71
CA GLU A 39 4.54 23.75 20.15
C GLU A 39 5.68 23.74 21.16
N HIS A 40 6.76 24.45 20.85
CA HIS A 40 7.92 24.56 21.75
C HIS A 40 8.48 25.98 21.73
N PRO A 41 9.00 26.46 22.87
CA PRO A 41 9.63 27.77 22.93
C PRO A 41 10.93 27.78 22.10
N ILE A 42 11.17 28.89 21.40
CA ILE A 42 12.43 29.13 20.69
C ILE A 42 13.54 29.41 21.71
N LYS A 43 14.74 28.86 21.50
CA LYS A 43 15.90 29.13 22.35
C LYS A 43 16.23 30.62 22.39
N LYS A 44 16.52 31.14 23.59
CA LYS A 44 16.96 32.53 23.82
C LYS A 44 18.22 32.97 23.05
N VAL A 45 19.01 32.03 22.54
CA VAL A 45 20.17 32.32 21.68
C VAL A 45 19.74 32.98 20.36
N TYR A 46 18.55 32.65 19.86
CA TYR A 46 18.00 33.18 18.61
C TYR A 46 17.09 34.39 18.81
N TYR A 47 16.76 34.75 20.06
CA TYR A 47 15.96 35.94 20.38
C TYR A 47 16.21 36.41 21.80
N SER A 48 16.58 37.68 21.96
CA SER A 48 16.97 38.28 23.24
C SER A 48 15.90 39.20 23.85
N GLY A 49 14.69 39.24 23.29
CA GLY A 49 13.60 40.07 23.82
C GLY A 49 12.84 39.43 24.98
N ALA A 50 11.92 40.18 25.55
CA ALA A 50 11.13 39.77 26.72
C ALA A 50 9.92 38.87 26.37
N GLU A 51 9.46 38.88 25.12
CA GLU A 51 8.32 38.07 24.70
C GLU A 51 8.69 36.59 24.53
N GLU A 52 7.81 35.70 25.00
CA GLU A 52 7.95 34.27 24.73
C GLU A 52 7.53 33.94 23.29
N LEU A 53 8.47 33.39 22.52
CA LEU A 53 8.26 32.95 21.15
C LEU A 53 7.98 31.44 21.13
N ILE A 54 6.81 31.06 20.66
CA ILE A 54 6.39 29.66 20.52
C ILE A 54 6.50 29.28 19.05
N ALA A 55 7.38 28.34 18.73
CA ALA A 55 7.49 27.75 17.40
C ALA A 55 6.47 26.61 17.26
N VAL A 56 5.67 26.67 16.20
CA VAL A 56 4.70 25.64 15.85
C VAL A 56 5.12 24.99 14.54
N ASP A 57 5.45 23.70 14.57
CA ASP A 57 5.80 22.97 13.36
C ASP A 57 4.53 22.53 12.61
N LEU A 58 4.28 23.12 11.44
CA LEU A 58 3.20 22.66 10.56
C LEU A 58 3.70 21.54 9.64
N PRO A 59 2.83 20.59 9.25
CA PRO A 59 3.20 19.59 8.27
C PRO A 59 3.65 20.22 6.95
N GLY A 60 4.60 19.56 6.29
CA GLY A 60 5.09 20.03 5.01
C GLY A 60 3.98 19.95 3.95
N ALA A 61 3.75 21.04 3.23
CA ALA A 61 2.64 21.14 2.26
C ALA A 61 3.18 21.64 0.91
N TYR A 62 2.58 21.19 -0.20
CA TYR A 62 2.86 21.75 -1.52
C TYR A 62 1.85 22.83 -1.92
N SER A 63 0.66 22.80 -1.31
CA SER A 63 -0.38 23.79 -1.52
C SER A 63 -1.21 24.01 -0.25
N MET A 64 -1.94 25.12 -0.19
CA MET A 64 -3.00 25.35 0.80
C MET A 64 -4.30 24.63 0.46
N SER A 65 -4.34 23.93 -0.67
CA SER A 65 -5.49 23.14 -1.08
C SER A 65 -5.48 21.81 -0.32
N PRO A 66 -6.59 21.40 0.33
CA PRO A 66 -6.61 20.24 1.23
C PRO A 66 -6.68 18.91 0.45
N PHE A 67 -5.65 18.61 -0.36
CA PHE A 67 -5.58 17.37 -1.14
C PHE A 67 -4.93 16.22 -0.38
N THR A 68 -4.04 16.55 0.55
CA THR A 68 -3.41 15.62 1.48
C THR A 68 -3.79 15.95 2.93
N SER A 69 -3.65 14.98 3.83
CA SER A 69 -3.87 15.20 5.27
C SER A 69 -2.97 16.30 5.80
N GLU A 70 -1.73 16.37 5.31
CA GLU A 70 -0.75 17.42 5.62
C GLU A 70 -1.25 18.80 5.22
N GLU A 71 -1.70 18.97 3.97
CA GLU A 71 -2.22 20.26 3.49
C GLU A 71 -3.51 20.66 4.20
N SER A 72 -4.38 19.69 4.54
CA SER A 72 -5.60 19.95 5.31
C SER A 72 -5.27 20.43 6.73
N ILE A 73 -4.28 19.85 7.40
CA ILE A 73 -3.85 20.28 8.74
C ILE A 73 -3.25 21.68 8.67
N THR A 74 -2.33 21.92 7.72
CA THR A 74 -1.71 23.24 7.53
C THR A 74 -2.77 24.30 7.22
N SER A 75 -3.69 24.02 6.30
CA SER A 75 -4.79 24.94 5.97
C SER A 75 -5.73 25.19 7.15
N SER A 76 -6.15 24.14 7.86
CA SER A 76 -7.03 24.28 9.02
C SER A 76 -6.36 25.05 10.15
N TYR A 77 -5.09 24.77 10.46
CA TYR A 77 -4.35 25.49 11.50
C TYR A 77 -4.27 26.98 11.17
N VAL A 78 -3.81 27.33 9.97
CA VAL A 78 -3.62 28.74 9.60
C VAL A 78 -4.94 29.52 9.57
N ARG A 79 -6.06 28.86 9.22
CA ARG A 79 -7.40 29.47 9.19
C ARG A 79 -8.08 29.61 10.54
N HIS A 80 -7.85 28.69 11.49
CA HIS A 80 -8.57 28.66 12.77
C HIS A 80 -7.74 29.20 13.94
N GLU A 81 -6.43 28.94 13.95
CA GLU A 81 -5.55 29.31 15.06
C GLU A 81 -4.87 30.66 14.87
N HIS A 82 -4.96 31.24 13.66
CA HIS A 82 -4.45 32.57 13.31
C HIS A 82 -3.05 32.86 13.89
N PRO A 83 -1.98 32.20 13.39
CA PRO A 83 -0.63 32.47 13.86
C PRO A 83 -0.24 33.93 13.64
N ASP A 84 0.57 34.48 14.55
CA ASP A 84 0.99 35.89 14.50
C ASP A 84 1.86 36.15 13.25
N VAL A 85 2.77 35.22 12.95
CA VAL A 85 3.68 35.28 11.80
C VAL A 85 3.99 33.87 11.28
N ILE A 86 4.18 33.75 9.98
CA ILE A 86 4.58 32.52 9.29
C ILE A 86 6.05 32.62 8.87
N ILE A 87 6.89 31.68 9.30
CA ILE A 87 8.19 31.43 8.67
C ILE A 87 7.99 30.34 7.62
N ASN A 88 8.16 30.72 6.36
CA ASN A 88 8.05 29.82 5.22
C ASN A 88 9.45 29.36 4.78
N ILE A 89 9.77 28.08 5.00
CA ILE A 89 11.04 27.46 4.62
C ILE A 89 10.99 27.04 3.15
N VAL A 90 11.69 27.79 2.31
CA VAL A 90 11.75 27.65 0.85
C VAL A 90 13.04 26.94 0.47
N ASP A 91 12.97 25.88 -0.34
CA ASP A 91 14.16 25.20 -0.84
C ASP A 91 14.80 26.01 -1.98
N ALA A 92 16.01 26.54 -1.75
CA ALA A 92 16.74 27.34 -2.72
C ALA A 92 17.06 26.56 -4.00
N THR A 93 17.21 25.23 -3.92
CA THR A 93 17.53 24.37 -5.07
C THR A 93 16.34 24.14 -5.99
N ASN A 94 15.11 24.36 -5.51
CA ASN A 94 13.87 24.19 -6.26
C ASN A 94 12.91 25.38 -6.02
N LEU A 95 13.35 26.56 -6.45
CA LEU A 95 12.71 27.83 -6.14
C LEU A 95 11.27 27.94 -6.69
N SER A 96 11.03 27.64 -7.97
CA SER A 96 9.68 27.76 -8.57
C SER A 96 8.63 26.94 -7.85
N ARG A 97 8.99 25.71 -7.44
CA ARG A 97 8.06 24.84 -6.71
C ARG A 97 7.74 25.41 -5.34
N SER A 98 8.75 25.92 -4.65
CA SER A 98 8.58 26.45 -3.29
C SER A 98 7.81 27.77 -3.29
N LEU A 99 8.03 28.61 -4.29
CA LEU A 99 7.33 29.88 -4.43
C LEU A 99 5.85 29.72 -4.79
N PHE A 100 5.44 28.61 -5.43
CA PHE A 100 4.03 28.31 -5.63
C PHE A 100 3.26 28.29 -4.31
N PHE A 101 3.72 27.51 -3.34
CA PHE A 101 3.13 27.45 -2.00
C PHE A 101 3.24 28.81 -1.27
N THR A 102 4.38 29.48 -1.42
CA THR A 102 4.63 30.81 -0.84
C THR A 102 3.57 31.83 -1.25
N THR A 103 3.22 31.89 -2.53
CA THR A 103 2.19 32.84 -3.01
C THR A 103 0.81 32.59 -2.39
N GLN A 104 0.48 31.34 -2.04
CA GLN A 104 -0.78 31.02 -1.36
C GLN A 104 -0.77 31.45 0.11
N LEU A 105 0.39 31.36 0.78
CA LEU A 105 0.55 31.85 2.15
C LEU A 105 0.43 33.38 2.22
N LEU A 106 1.02 34.09 1.25
CA LEU A 106 0.95 35.55 1.18
C LEU A 106 -0.48 36.08 1.00
N GLU A 107 -1.37 35.29 0.39
CA GLU A 107 -2.79 35.62 0.22
C GLU A 107 -3.63 35.53 1.51
N LEU A 108 -3.10 34.89 2.56
CA LEU A 108 -3.80 34.75 3.84
C LEU A 108 -3.81 36.05 4.65
N GLY A 109 -3.02 37.05 4.25
CA GLY A 109 -2.89 38.34 4.94
C GLY A 109 -2.08 38.29 6.25
N ILE A 110 -1.62 37.10 6.65
CA ILE A 110 -0.73 36.88 7.80
C ILE A 110 0.70 37.24 7.37
N PRO A 111 1.49 37.97 8.19
CA PRO A 111 2.88 38.27 7.86
C PRO A 111 3.70 37.01 7.60
N VAL A 112 4.49 37.04 6.52
CA VAL A 112 5.36 35.92 6.12
C VAL A 112 6.81 36.37 6.13
N VAL A 113 7.72 35.49 6.58
CA VAL A 113 9.16 35.60 6.37
C VAL A 113 9.60 34.39 5.56
N VAL A 114 10.30 34.61 4.45
CA VAL A 114 10.85 33.53 3.63
C VAL A 114 12.26 33.21 4.11
N ALA A 115 12.42 32.00 4.65
CA ALA A 115 13.71 31.42 4.96
C ALA A 115 14.17 30.59 3.75
N LEU A 116 15.05 31.17 2.93
CA LEU A 116 15.61 30.54 1.74
C LEU A 116 16.71 29.56 2.16
N ASN A 117 16.32 28.29 2.33
CA ASN A 117 17.14 27.25 2.94
C ASN A 117 17.94 26.45 1.89
N LYS A 118 19.02 25.78 2.33
CA LYS A 118 19.99 25.07 1.46
C LYS A 118 20.74 26.00 0.51
N SER A 119 20.99 27.24 0.92
CA SER A 119 21.75 28.22 0.14
C SER A 119 23.19 27.74 -0.17
N ASP A 120 23.78 26.92 0.71
CA ASP A 120 25.09 26.28 0.53
C ASP A 120 25.15 25.36 -0.71
N ILE A 121 24.04 24.66 -1.02
CA ILE A 121 23.96 23.78 -2.19
C ILE A 121 23.90 24.61 -3.48
N ASN A 122 23.17 25.73 -3.47
CA ASN A 122 23.13 26.63 -4.63
C ASN A 122 24.49 27.28 -4.90
N ALA A 123 25.20 27.69 -3.86
CA ALA A 123 26.56 28.20 -3.97
C ALA A 123 27.49 27.16 -4.62
N LYS A 124 27.43 25.90 -4.17
CA LYS A 124 28.18 24.77 -4.79
C LYS A 124 27.81 24.54 -6.26
N LYS A 125 26.53 24.72 -6.61
CA LYS A 125 26.02 24.59 -7.99
C LYS A 125 26.20 25.87 -8.83
N GLN A 126 26.93 26.88 -8.33
CA GLN A 126 27.12 28.17 -9.01
C GLN A 126 25.80 28.82 -9.46
N THR A 127 24.74 28.62 -8.68
CA THR A 127 23.43 29.25 -8.88
C THR A 127 23.29 30.39 -7.89
N SER A 128 22.98 31.59 -8.40
CA SER A 128 22.80 32.79 -7.58
C SER A 128 21.34 33.22 -7.60
N ILE A 129 20.78 33.51 -6.42
CA ILE A 129 19.43 34.04 -6.25
C ILE A 129 19.56 35.45 -5.71
N ASP A 130 18.96 36.43 -6.39
CA ASP A 130 18.87 37.80 -5.91
C ASP A 130 17.77 37.92 -4.85
N THR A 131 18.17 37.82 -3.58
CA THR A 131 17.26 37.88 -2.41
C THR A 131 16.63 39.25 -2.23
N ALA A 132 17.32 40.34 -2.60
CA ALA A 132 16.79 41.69 -2.49
C ALA A 132 15.64 41.91 -3.48
N THR A 133 15.84 41.53 -4.74
CA THR A 133 14.78 41.60 -5.77
C THR A 133 13.63 40.65 -5.46
N LEU A 134 13.93 39.44 -4.94
CA LEU A 134 12.90 38.48 -4.53
C LEU A 134 12.04 39.01 -3.37
N SER A 135 12.68 39.62 -2.37
CA SER A 135 12.01 40.26 -1.22
C SER A 135 11.07 41.39 -1.68
N ALA A 136 11.56 42.27 -2.57
CA ALA A 136 10.77 43.37 -3.12
C ALA A 136 9.55 42.89 -3.92
N LYS A 137 9.69 41.82 -4.72
CA LYS A 137 8.60 41.27 -5.53
C LYS A 137 7.57 40.48 -4.73
N LEU A 138 7.99 39.78 -3.68
CA LEU A 138 7.08 39.04 -2.81
C LEU A 138 6.40 39.94 -1.78
N GLY A 139 6.97 41.10 -1.48
CA GLY A 139 6.47 42.02 -0.45
C GLY A 139 6.72 41.50 0.97
N CYS A 140 7.70 40.61 1.16
CA CYS A 140 8.05 40.01 2.44
C CYS A 140 9.57 39.79 2.57
N PRO A 141 10.16 39.83 3.77
CA PRO A 141 11.59 39.58 3.96
C PRO A 141 12.00 38.19 3.46
N VAL A 142 13.10 38.14 2.70
CA VAL A 142 13.72 36.91 2.19
C VAL A 142 15.14 36.85 2.71
N LEU A 143 15.46 35.80 3.46
CA LEU A 143 16.74 35.64 4.14
C LEU A 143 17.34 34.27 3.83
N GLU A 144 18.63 34.23 3.52
CA GLU A 144 19.34 32.98 3.28
C GLU A 144 19.60 32.24 4.60
N THR A 145 19.40 30.92 4.57
CA THR A 145 19.59 30.07 5.75
C THR A 145 20.22 28.74 5.39
N VAL A 146 20.97 28.18 6.33
CA VAL A 146 21.49 26.81 6.26
C VAL A 146 21.12 26.10 7.56
N SER A 147 20.06 25.31 7.53
CA SER A 147 19.51 24.67 8.73
C SER A 147 20.48 23.70 9.42
N THR A 148 21.39 23.08 8.65
CA THR A 148 22.36 22.11 9.18
C THR A 148 23.51 22.76 9.94
N SER A 149 23.92 23.97 9.57
CA SER A 149 24.94 24.75 10.28
C SER A 149 24.37 25.86 11.16
N ALA A 150 23.04 25.97 11.24
CA ALA A 150 22.30 27.01 11.97
C ALA A 150 22.61 28.45 11.53
N GLU A 151 23.09 28.64 10.31
CA GLU A 151 23.37 29.96 9.73
C GLU A 151 22.09 30.67 9.30
N GLY A 152 22.01 31.98 9.55
CA GLY A 152 20.87 32.84 9.16
C GLY A 152 19.62 32.71 10.03
N LEU A 153 19.53 31.71 10.93
CA LEU A 153 18.34 31.45 11.75
C LEU A 153 17.95 32.63 12.65
N LYS A 154 18.94 33.29 13.27
CA LYS A 154 18.69 34.45 14.13
C LYS A 154 18.05 35.60 13.36
N ALA A 155 18.57 35.90 12.16
CA ALA A 155 18.02 36.95 11.32
C ALA A 155 16.57 36.68 10.89
N VAL A 156 16.22 35.42 10.62
CA VAL A 156 14.85 35.02 10.29
C VAL A 156 13.90 35.22 11.47
N VAL A 157 14.33 34.84 12.69
CA VAL A 157 13.52 35.04 13.90
C VAL A 157 13.35 36.53 14.19
N ASP A 158 14.41 37.32 14.11
CA ASP A 158 14.36 38.77 14.32
C ASP A 158 13.43 39.47 13.30
N ALA A 159 13.49 39.06 12.02
CA ALA A 159 12.59 39.55 10.99
C ALA A 159 11.12 39.16 11.26
N ALA A 160 10.88 37.94 11.75
CA ALA A 160 9.53 37.49 12.10
C ALA A 160 8.95 38.34 13.23
N VAL A 161 9.73 38.58 14.30
CA VAL A 161 9.30 39.44 15.42
C VAL A 161 9.02 40.87 14.96
N GLY A 162 9.86 41.43 14.07
CA GLY A 162 9.65 42.78 13.51
C GLY A 162 8.43 42.94 12.59
N LEU A 163 7.80 41.83 12.20
CA LEU A 163 6.56 41.81 11.42
C LEU A 163 5.30 41.58 12.26
N ASN A 164 5.46 41.34 13.57
CA ASN A 164 4.32 41.11 14.45
C ASN A 164 3.33 42.29 14.38
N GLY A 165 2.03 41.99 14.24
CA GLY A 165 0.96 42.98 14.13
C GLY A 165 0.84 43.70 12.76
N LYS A 166 1.69 43.39 11.78
CA LYS A 166 1.53 43.90 10.40
C LYS A 166 0.55 43.05 9.60
N ARG A 167 0.13 43.53 8.43
CA ARG A 167 -0.61 42.73 7.44
C ARG A 167 0.24 42.50 6.21
N GLN A 168 0.23 41.27 5.72
CA GLN A 168 0.87 40.92 4.46
C GLN A 168 0.00 41.34 3.28
N GLN A 169 0.59 42.03 2.31
CA GLN A 169 -0.04 42.24 1.01
C GLN A 169 0.46 41.19 0.02
N ALA A 170 -0.48 40.54 -0.68
CA ALA A 170 -0.15 39.49 -1.62
C ALA A 170 0.25 40.10 -2.98
N PRO A 171 1.39 39.70 -3.58
CA PRO A 171 1.81 40.19 -4.89
C PRO A 171 0.96 39.64 -6.04
N TYR A 172 0.22 38.57 -5.76
CA TYR A 172 -0.69 37.90 -6.67
C TYR A 172 -1.91 37.47 -5.86
N SER A 173 -3.11 37.60 -6.42
CA SER A 173 -4.35 37.09 -5.81
C SER A 173 -5.15 36.35 -6.86
N GLN A 174 -5.50 35.10 -6.56
CA GLN A 174 -6.22 34.22 -7.51
C GLN A 174 -7.73 34.49 -7.57
N GLY A 175 -8.27 35.38 -6.72
CA GLY A 175 -9.71 35.66 -6.62
C GLY A 175 -10.53 34.51 -6.01
N ASN A 176 -11.86 34.67 -5.96
CA ASN A 176 -12.78 33.61 -5.54
C ASN A 176 -12.99 32.62 -6.69
N ILE A 177 -12.35 31.46 -6.59
CA ILE A 177 -12.46 30.39 -7.58
C ILE A 177 -13.44 29.34 -7.08
N ASP A 178 -14.30 28.86 -7.97
CA ASP A 178 -15.10 27.66 -7.70
C ASP A 178 -14.18 26.43 -7.63
N LEU A 179 -13.92 25.97 -6.41
CA LEU A 179 -13.10 24.79 -6.14
C LEU A 179 -13.79 23.47 -6.51
N THR A 180 -15.05 23.51 -6.99
CA THR A 180 -15.80 22.33 -7.42
C THR A 180 -15.62 22.00 -8.90
N ASP A 181 -15.28 23.00 -9.73
CA ASP A 181 -14.99 22.80 -11.15
C ASP A 181 -13.49 22.56 -11.40
N LYS A 182 -13.17 21.35 -11.83
CA LYS A 182 -11.81 20.90 -12.17
C LYS A 182 -11.11 21.81 -13.18
N LYS A 183 -11.81 22.26 -14.22
CA LYS A 183 -11.19 23.06 -15.29
C LYS A 183 -10.79 24.42 -14.76
N VAL A 184 -11.63 25.02 -13.91
CA VAL A 184 -11.39 26.34 -13.33
C VAL A 184 -10.19 26.29 -12.37
N VAL A 185 -10.09 25.25 -11.52
CA VAL A 185 -8.92 25.07 -10.63
C VAL A 185 -7.64 24.85 -11.43
N GLU A 186 -7.65 23.98 -12.45
CA GLU A 186 -6.47 23.71 -13.28
C GLU A 186 -6.00 24.96 -14.04
N GLU A 187 -6.93 25.77 -14.54
CA GLU A 187 -6.59 27.00 -15.24
C GLU A 187 -6.03 28.05 -14.27
N ALA A 188 -6.61 28.16 -13.07
CA ALA A 188 -6.11 29.04 -12.04
C ALA A 188 -4.69 28.66 -11.59
N ASP A 189 -4.43 27.37 -11.34
CA ASP A 189 -3.11 26.89 -10.93
C ASP A 189 -2.07 27.13 -12.04
N ARG A 190 -2.44 26.94 -13.31
CA ARG A 190 -1.57 27.28 -14.44
C ARG A 190 -1.19 28.77 -14.46
N LYS A 191 -2.15 29.67 -14.20
CA LYS A 191 -1.89 31.11 -14.14
C LYS A 191 -0.93 31.45 -12.99
N ARG A 192 -1.12 30.85 -11.82
CA ARG A 192 -0.21 31.01 -10.67
C ARG A 192 1.20 30.48 -10.97
N PHE A 193 1.30 29.30 -11.60
CA PHE A 193 2.59 28.75 -12.04
C PHE A 193 3.29 29.66 -13.05
N ALA A 194 2.56 30.25 -14.00
CA ALA A 194 3.12 31.20 -14.96
C ALA A 194 3.69 32.44 -14.26
N PHE A 195 2.96 33.01 -13.31
CA PHE A 195 3.43 34.13 -12.48
C PHE A 195 4.72 33.77 -11.71
N VAL A 196 4.73 32.61 -11.04
CA VAL A 196 5.89 32.17 -10.27
C VAL A 196 7.11 31.94 -11.17
N ASN A 197 6.94 31.31 -12.33
CA ASN A 197 8.03 31.09 -13.28
C ASN A 197 8.58 32.41 -13.84
N GLN A 198 7.72 33.38 -14.11
CA GLN A 198 8.15 34.72 -14.52
C GLN A 198 8.96 35.41 -13.41
N LEU A 199 8.51 35.31 -12.16
CA LEU A 199 9.22 35.88 -11.01
C LEU A 199 10.59 35.20 -10.81
N VAL A 200 10.65 33.86 -10.87
CA VAL A 200 11.91 33.10 -10.76
C VAL A 200 12.90 33.48 -11.86
N SER A 201 12.44 33.62 -13.11
CA SER A 201 13.32 34.00 -14.22
C SER A 201 14.02 35.35 -14.05
N GLN A 202 13.48 36.23 -13.20
CA GLN A 202 14.02 37.56 -12.95
C GLN A 202 14.99 37.60 -11.77
N VAL A 203 14.90 36.64 -10.84
CA VAL A 203 15.72 36.61 -9.61
C VAL A 203 16.79 35.52 -9.61
N GLU A 204 16.59 34.46 -10.39
CA GLU A 204 17.47 33.30 -10.41
C GLU A 204 18.41 33.37 -11.61
N LYS A 205 19.70 33.55 -11.33
CA LYS A 205 20.77 33.40 -12.33
C LYS A 205 21.36 32.00 -12.19
N ARG A 206 20.88 31.08 -13.01
CA ARG A 206 21.51 29.77 -13.18
C ARG A 206 22.67 29.89 -14.16
N LYS A 207 23.87 29.54 -13.71
CA LYS A 207 24.90 29.12 -14.66
C LYS A 207 24.41 27.79 -15.22
N VAL A 208 23.77 27.84 -16.38
CA VAL A 208 23.35 26.63 -17.10
C VAL A 208 24.63 25.92 -17.50
N LEU A 209 25.14 25.04 -16.62
CA LEU A 209 25.89 23.89 -17.08
C LEU A 209 24.87 23.13 -17.90
N THR A 210 24.81 23.43 -19.19
CA THR A 210 24.20 22.56 -20.20
C THR A 210 25.05 21.30 -20.15
N ARG A 211 24.80 20.48 -19.14
CA ARG A 211 25.39 19.17 -19.07
C ARG A 211 24.73 18.48 -20.26
N GLU A 212 25.53 18.24 -21.29
CA GLU A 212 25.22 17.32 -22.36
C GLU A 212 24.48 16.13 -21.75
N LYS A 213 23.31 15.81 -22.31
CA LYS A 213 22.41 14.74 -21.84
C LYS A 213 23.21 13.67 -21.11
N GLY A 214 23.07 13.62 -19.79
CA GLY A 214 23.84 12.67 -18.99
C GLY A 214 23.47 11.25 -19.40
N THR A 215 24.31 10.27 -19.05
CA THR A 215 23.94 8.85 -19.19
C THR A 215 22.61 8.54 -18.50
N GLY A 216 22.30 9.21 -17.39
CA GLY A 216 20.99 9.14 -16.72
C GLY A 216 19.82 9.62 -17.58
N ASP A 217 19.98 10.71 -18.35
CA ASP A 217 18.91 11.24 -19.21
C ASP A 217 18.62 10.31 -20.39
N ALA A 218 19.64 9.62 -20.91
CA ALA A 218 19.48 8.62 -21.96
C ALA A 218 18.72 7.38 -21.46
N ILE A 219 19.05 6.91 -20.25
CA ILE A 219 18.35 5.80 -19.61
C ILE A 219 16.91 6.20 -19.30
N ASP A 220 16.68 7.39 -18.74
CA ASP A 220 15.34 7.90 -18.45
C ASP A 220 14.50 8.01 -19.74
N ALA A 221 15.08 8.41 -20.88
CA ALA A 221 14.35 8.47 -22.15
C ALA A 221 13.80 7.10 -22.61
N VAL A 222 14.48 6.01 -22.27
CA VAL A 222 14.04 4.63 -22.56
C VAL A 222 13.08 4.14 -21.48
N LEU A 223 13.46 4.24 -20.21
CA LEU A 223 12.69 3.70 -19.09
C LEU A 223 11.38 4.45 -18.81
N THR A 224 11.34 5.75 -19.08
CA THR A 224 10.13 6.58 -18.90
C THR A 224 9.25 6.65 -20.15
N ASN A 225 9.65 5.97 -21.23
CA ASN A 225 8.85 5.92 -22.44
C ASN A 225 7.52 5.20 -22.17
N LYS A 226 6.40 5.79 -22.60
CA LYS A 226 5.06 5.25 -22.38
C LYS A 226 4.83 3.85 -22.98
N PHE A 227 5.56 3.48 -24.02
CA PHE A 227 5.43 2.19 -24.70
C PHE A 227 6.52 1.20 -24.29
N LEU A 228 7.79 1.63 -24.15
CA LEU A 228 8.90 0.75 -23.78
C LEU A 228 9.03 0.55 -22.27
N GLY A 229 8.62 1.53 -21.45
CA GLY A 229 8.75 1.47 -19.99
C GLY A 229 7.93 0.34 -19.35
N ILE A 230 6.72 0.05 -19.86
CA ILE A 230 5.87 -1.01 -19.32
C ILE A 230 6.44 -2.42 -19.62
N PRO A 231 6.84 -2.76 -20.87
CA PRO A 231 7.53 -4.02 -21.16
C PRO A 231 8.84 -4.19 -20.39
N ILE A 232 9.68 -3.15 -20.31
CA ILE A 232 10.94 -3.21 -19.55
C ILE A 232 10.63 -3.48 -18.08
N PHE A 233 9.61 -2.83 -17.53
CA PHE A 233 9.13 -3.10 -16.19
C PHE A 233 8.68 -4.55 -15.98
N ALA A 234 7.90 -5.09 -16.91
CA ALA A 234 7.48 -6.49 -16.86
C ALA A 234 8.67 -7.46 -16.89
N VAL A 235 9.67 -7.21 -17.73
CA VAL A 235 10.90 -8.03 -17.81
C VAL A 235 11.71 -7.96 -16.52
N VAL A 236 11.93 -6.75 -15.98
CA VAL A 236 12.66 -6.59 -14.71
C VAL A 236 11.93 -7.31 -13.58
N MET A 237 10.61 -7.17 -13.48
CA MET A 237 9.83 -7.87 -12.46
C MET A 237 9.82 -9.38 -12.66
N PHE A 238 9.75 -9.86 -13.90
CA PHE A 238 9.88 -11.27 -14.21
C PHE A 238 11.22 -11.82 -13.71
N LEU A 239 12.34 -11.13 -13.96
CA LEU A 239 13.64 -11.53 -13.43
C LEU A 239 13.68 -11.54 -11.91
N VAL A 240 13.09 -10.54 -11.25
CA VAL A 240 12.99 -10.52 -9.78
C VAL A 240 12.25 -11.77 -9.27
N PHE A 241 11.11 -12.12 -9.87
CA PHE A 241 10.34 -13.30 -9.49
C PHE A 241 11.05 -14.61 -9.81
N GLN A 242 11.72 -14.73 -10.95
CA GLN A 242 12.48 -15.92 -11.30
C GLN A 242 13.61 -16.17 -10.30
N ILE A 243 14.38 -15.12 -9.99
CA ILE A 243 15.48 -15.22 -9.02
C ILE A 243 14.94 -15.57 -7.62
N SER A 244 13.86 -14.93 -7.17
CA SER A 244 13.35 -15.13 -5.81
C SER A 244 12.52 -16.39 -5.64
N GLN A 245 11.68 -16.77 -6.59
CA GLN A 245 10.68 -17.84 -6.45
C GLN A 245 11.07 -19.15 -7.15
N THR A 246 12.00 -19.13 -8.11
CA THR A 246 12.33 -20.32 -8.90
C THR A 246 13.79 -20.74 -8.76
N TRP A 247 14.70 -19.79 -8.54
CA TRP A 247 16.14 -20.10 -8.47
C TRP A 247 16.69 -20.10 -7.05
N VAL A 248 16.86 -18.91 -6.45
CA VAL A 248 17.63 -18.77 -5.20
C VAL A 248 16.76 -19.03 -3.98
N GLY A 249 15.47 -18.64 -4.02
CA GLY A 249 14.57 -18.84 -2.88
C GLY A 249 14.31 -20.29 -2.54
N PRO A 250 13.80 -21.12 -3.48
CA PRO A 250 13.59 -22.54 -3.26
C PRO A 250 14.86 -23.25 -2.80
N PHE A 251 16.00 -23.01 -3.48
CA PHE A 251 17.28 -23.61 -3.09
C PHE A 251 17.63 -23.42 -1.60
N ILE A 252 17.41 -22.22 -1.06
CA ILE A 252 17.65 -21.96 0.38
C ILE A 252 16.52 -22.53 1.25
N ALA A 253 15.27 -22.40 0.82
CA ALA A 253 14.10 -22.88 1.54
C ALA A 253 14.13 -24.40 1.70
N ASP A 254 14.28 -25.15 0.62
CA ASP A 254 14.25 -26.60 0.59
C ASP A 254 15.39 -27.19 1.46
N THR A 255 16.56 -26.54 1.44
CA THR A 255 17.69 -26.92 2.32
C THR A 255 17.33 -26.77 3.80
N LEU A 256 16.69 -25.66 4.18
CA LEU A 256 16.31 -25.41 5.57
C LEU A 256 15.15 -26.28 6.02
N VAL A 257 14.16 -26.49 5.14
CA VAL A 257 13.00 -27.35 5.39
C VAL A 257 13.44 -28.80 5.57
N GLY A 258 14.32 -29.33 4.71
CA GLY A 258 14.85 -30.68 4.86
C GLY A 258 15.57 -30.92 6.19
N TRP A 259 16.24 -29.91 6.76
CA TRP A 259 16.81 -30.00 8.11
C TRP A 259 15.74 -30.07 9.20
N ILE A 260 14.65 -29.31 9.04
CA ILE A 260 13.53 -29.32 9.97
C ILE A 260 12.77 -30.65 9.88
N GLU A 261 12.56 -31.20 8.69
CA GLU A 261 11.90 -32.50 8.49
C GLU A 261 12.71 -33.64 9.10
N THR A 262 14.03 -33.63 8.92
CA THR A 262 14.92 -34.62 9.59
C THR A 262 14.77 -34.55 11.11
N PHE A 263 14.66 -33.33 11.65
CA PHE A 263 14.42 -33.12 13.06
C PHE A 263 13.00 -33.54 13.49
N GLN A 264 11.98 -33.25 12.68
CA GLN A 264 10.59 -33.65 12.91
C GLN A 264 10.48 -35.17 12.98
N GLY A 265 11.09 -35.90 12.04
CA GLY A 265 11.11 -37.36 12.05
C GLY A 265 11.75 -37.93 13.31
N SER A 266 12.88 -37.34 13.75
CA SER A 266 13.55 -37.74 15.00
C SER A 266 12.69 -37.52 16.24
N VAL A 267 11.94 -36.42 16.28
CA VAL A 267 11.01 -36.10 17.39
C VAL A 267 9.77 -37.00 17.33
N ALA A 268 9.22 -37.27 16.15
CA ALA A 268 8.09 -38.16 15.97
C ALA A 268 8.41 -39.60 16.40
N GLU A 269 9.59 -40.11 16.03
CA GLU A 269 10.07 -41.43 16.47
C GLU A 269 10.25 -41.49 17.99
N SER A 270 10.80 -40.44 18.60
CA SER A 270 10.92 -40.33 20.06
C SER A 270 9.58 -40.24 20.79
N LEU A 271 8.51 -39.86 20.07
CA LEU A 271 7.14 -39.74 20.56
C LEU A 271 6.24 -40.90 20.14
N ALA A 272 6.77 -41.94 19.49
CA ALA A 272 5.97 -43.04 18.96
C ALA A 272 5.15 -43.78 20.03
N ASP A 273 5.66 -43.87 21.26
CA ASP A 273 4.98 -44.48 22.41
C ASP A 273 4.13 -43.48 23.24
N ALA A 274 4.07 -42.21 22.82
CA ALA A 274 3.33 -41.16 23.53
C ALA A 274 1.84 -41.13 23.11
N ASN A 275 1.05 -40.32 23.81
CA ASN A 275 -0.35 -40.06 23.42
C ASN A 275 -0.37 -39.45 21.99
N PRO A 276 -1.23 -39.94 21.07
CA PRO A 276 -1.39 -39.38 19.72
C PRO A 276 -1.61 -37.86 19.67
N LEU A 277 -2.24 -37.29 20.71
CA LEU A 277 -2.39 -35.84 20.88
C LEU A 277 -1.05 -35.11 21.00
N LEU A 278 -0.07 -35.72 21.68
CA LEU A 278 1.25 -35.12 21.86
C LEU A 278 2.04 -35.11 20.55
N THR A 279 1.97 -36.20 19.79
CA THR A 279 2.63 -36.33 18.49
C THR A 279 2.02 -35.35 17.48
N ALA A 280 0.69 -35.32 17.36
CA ALA A 280 -0.01 -34.39 16.47
C ALA A 280 0.23 -32.92 16.85
N LEU A 281 0.36 -32.60 18.14
CA LEU A 281 0.62 -31.24 18.61
C LEU A 281 2.09 -30.82 18.40
N LEU A 282 3.04 -31.64 18.85
CA LEU A 282 4.45 -31.27 18.90
C LEU A 282 5.15 -31.50 17.56
N ALA A 283 5.01 -32.68 16.97
CA ALA A 283 5.67 -33.02 15.70
C ALA A 283 4.97 -32.34 14.52
N ASP A 284 3.67 -32.60 14.34
CA ASP A 284 2.99 -32.14 13.11
C ASP A 284 2.50 -30.69 13.23
N GLY A 285 1.94 -30.32 14.38
CA GLY A 285 1.42 -28.97 14.61
C GLY A 285 2.51 -27.91 14.75
N ILE A 286 3.38 -28.06 15.75
CA ILE A 286 4.42 -27.07 16.07
C ILE A 286 5.62 -27.18 15.14
N ILE A 287 6.29 -28.35 15.07
CA ILE A 287 7.50 -28.48 14.24
C ILE A 287 7.16 -28.36 12.75
N GLY A 288 6.11 -29.03 12.27
CA GLY A 288 5.60 -28.85 10.91
C GLY A 288 5.18 -27.40 10.62
N GLY A 289 4.55 -26.72 11.59
CA GLY A 289 4.24 -25.29 11.49
C GLY A 289 5.48 -24.39 11.39
N VAL A 290 6.57 -24.72 12.08
CA VAL A 290 7.87 -24.04 11.92
C VAL A 290 8.46 -24.32 10.54
N GLY A 291 8.36 -25.55 10.05
CA GLY A 291 8.75 -25.94 8.68
C GLY A 291 8.10 -25.05 7.63
N ALA A 292 6.77 -24.91 7.68
CA ALA A 292 6.01 -24.04 6.76
C ALA A 292 6.47 -22.57 6.80
N VAL A 293 6.73 -22.02 7.99
CA VAL A 293 7.22 -20.64 8.14
C VAL A 293 8.63 -20.48 7.55
N VAL A 294 9.52 -21.43 7.83
CA VAL A 294 10.92 -21.39 7.38
C VAL A 294 11.02 -21.64 5.88
N GLY A 295 10.16 -22.50 5.30
CA GLY A 295 10.08 -22.71 3.86
C GLY A 295 9.74 -21.42 3.11
N PHE A 296 8.81 -20.61 3.59
CA PHE A 296 8.42 -19.37 2.89
C PHE A 296 9.37 -18.18 3.13
N LEU A 297 10.12 -18.19 4.24
CA LEU A 297 10.93 -17.04 4.68
C LEU A 297 12.03 -16.63 3.68
N PRO A 298 12.88 -17.54 3.13
CA PRO A 298 13.93 -17.19 2.18
C PRO A 298 13.40 -16.55 0.90
N LEU A 299 12.31 -17.09 0.34
CA LEU A 299 11.65 -16.57 -0.86
C LEU A 299 11.28 -15.10 -0.68
N VAL A 300 10.64 -14.77 0.44
CA VAL A 300 10.23 -13.41 0.78
C VAL A 300 11.45 -12.50 1.02
N MET A 301 12.48 -13.00 1.70
CA MET A 301 13.69 -12.22 2.00
C MET A 301 14.45 -11.84 0.73
N ILE A 302 14.69 -12.78 -0.19
CA ILE A 302 15.37 -12.51 -1.46
C ILE A 302 14.56 -11.53 -2.30
N MET A 303 13.23 -11.72 -2.36
CA MET A 303 12.37 -10.78 -3.05
C MET A 303 12.49 -9.36 -2.47
N TYR A 304 12.50 -9.21 -1.15
CA TYR A 304 12.71 -7.90 -0.50
C TYR A 304 14.08 -7.30 -0.78
N PHE A 305 15.13 -8.13 -0.80
CA PHE A 305 16.47 -7.70 -1.14
C PHE A 305 16.51 -7.10 -2.55
N LEU A 306 15.96 -7.81 -3.54
CA LEU A 306 15.90 -7.34 -4.93
C LEU A 306 15.05 -6.08 -5.09
N ILE A 307 13.89 -6.00 -4.43
CA ILE A 307 13.05 -4.80 -4.43
C ILE A 307 13.78 -3.62 -3.79
N ALA A 308 14.51 -3.83 -2.69
CA ALA A 308 15.28 -2.77 -2.03
C ALA A 308 16.40 -2.24 -2.94
N LEU A 309 17.04 -3.09 -3.75
CA LEU A 309 18.00 -2.66 -4.78
C LEU A 309 17.33 -1.78 -5.85
N LEU A 310 16.14 -2.18 -6.32
CA LEU A 310 15.36 -1.40 -7.31
C LEU A 310 14.85 -0.06 -6.75
N GLU A 311 14.57 -0.02 -5.45
CA GLU A 311 14.18 1.20 -4.75
C GLU A 311 15.36 2.17 -4.57
N ASP A 312 16.52 1.65 -4.13
CA ASP A 312 17.74 2.44 -3.87
C ASP A 312 18.40 2.97 -5.16
N CYS A 313 18.34 2.22 -6.28
CA CYS A 313 18.84 2.69 -7.56
C CYS A 313 17.94 3.75 -8.23
N GLY A 314 16.77 4.00 -7.67
CA GLY A 314 15.80 4.98 -8.18
C GLY A 314 14.95 4.47 -9.35
N TYR A 315 14.93 3.17 -9.64
CA TYR A 315 14.09 2.60 -10.70
C TYR A 315 12.59 2.71 -10.39
N MET A 316 12.20 2.42 -9.14
CA MET A 316 10.80 2.45 -8.70
C MET A 316 10.11 3.82 -8.89
N SER A 317 10.86 4.93 -8.80
CA SER A 317 10.30 6.26 -9.04
C SER A 317 9.97 6.49 -10.52
N ARG A 318 10.75 5.93 -11.45
CA ARG A 318 10.47 6.02 -12.91
C ARG A 318 9.26 5.19 -13.28
N VAL A 319 9.20 3.96 -12.77
CA VAL A 319 8.04 3.06 -12.95
C VAL A 319 6.75 3.75 -12.53
N SER A 320 6.77 4.44 -11.37
CA SER A 320 5.62 5.20 -10.88
C SER A 320 5.20 6.32 -11.85
N VAL A 321 6.16 6.98 -12.52
CA VAL A 321 5.86 8.02 -13.52
C VAL A 321 5.23 7.44 -14.80
N VAL A 322 5.75 6.31 -15.28
CA VAL A 322 5.21 5.64 -16.49
C VAL A 322 3.77 5.18 -16.29
N LEU A 323 3.45 4.72 -15.07
CA LEU A 323 2.16 4.12 -14.75
C LEU A 323 1.15 5.13 -14.16
N ASP A 324 1.58 6.32 -13.72
CA ASP A 324 0.68 7.38 -13.22
C ASP A 324 -0.51 7.67 -14.16
N PRO A 325 -0.33 7.79 -15.50
CA PRO A 325 -1.45 8.05 -16.40
C PRO A 325 -2.55 6.97 -16.39
N ILE A 326 -2.18 5.72 -16.09
CA ILE A 326 -3.11 4.59 -16.02
C ILE A 326 -3.87 4.61 -14.69
N PHE A 327 -3.15 4.72 -13.58
CA PHE A 327 -3.75 4.70 -12.23
C PHE A 327 -4.59 5.94 -11.93
N LYS A 328 -4.21 7.09 -12.48
CA LYS A 328 -4.95 8.34 -12.33
C LYS A 328 -6.34 8.29 -12.95
N LYS A 329 -6.59 7.43 -13.94
CA LYS A 329 -7.94 7.20 -14.51
C LYS A 329 -8.89 6.57 -13.49
N VAL A 330 -8.35 5.78 -12.57
CA VAL A 330 -9.10 5.14 -11.48
C VAL A 330 -8.85 5.80 -10.13
N GLY A 331 -8.38 7.05 -10.13
CA GLY A 331 -8.21 7.87 -8.92
C GLY A 331 -7.19 7.36 -7.91
N LEU A 332 -6.19 6.61 -8.37
CA LEU A 332 -4.99 6.23 -7.63
C LEU A 332 -3.77 6.98 -8.18
N SER A 333 -2.67 7.07 -7.41
CA SER A 333 -1.40 7.61 -7.90
C SER A 333 -0.54 6.52 -8.54
N GLY A 334 0.41 6.91 -9.39
CA GLY A 334 1.41 5.99 -9.94
C GLY A 334 2.22 5.21 -8.88
N LYS A 335 2.31 5.74 -7.65
CA LYS A 335 2.91 5.04 -6.50
C LYS A 335 2.15 3.80 -6.06
N SER A 336 0.85 3.69 -6.37
CA SER A 336 0.04 2.50 -6.04
C SER A 336 0.51 1.24 -6.77
N VAL A 337 1.25 1.37 -7.87
CA VAL A 337 1.88 0.25 -8.57
C VAL A 337 2.82 -0.53 -7.65
N ILE A 338 3.59 0.19 -6.82
CA ILE A 338 4.63 -0.41 -5.99
C ILE A 338 3.99 -1.47 -5.07
N PRO A 339 2.92 -1.16 -4.30
CA PRO A 339 2.14 -2.16 -3.58
C PRO A 339 1.61 -3.32 -4.43
N PHE A 340 0.96 -3.04 -5.58
CA PHE A 340 0.33 -4.08 -6.39
C PHE A 340 1.34 -5.09 -6.90
N VAL A 341 2.48 -4.60 -7.40
CA VAL A 341 3.52 -5.44 -7.97
C VAL A 341 4.23 -6.23 -6.87
N ILE A 342 4.60 -5.58 -5.77
CA ILE A 342 5.19 -6.28 -4.63
C ILE A 342 4.20 -7.33 -4.06
N GLY A 343 2.89 -7.04 -4.11
CA GLY A 343 1.83 -7.93 -3.69
C GLY A 343 1.74 -9.25 -4.47
N THR A 344 2.19 -9.28 -5.74
CA THR A 344 2.24 -10.52 -6.54
C THR A 344 3.25 -11.54 -6.01
N GLY A 345 4.24 -11.12 -5.24
CA GLY A 345 5.08 -12.05 -4.50
C GLY A 345 4.49 -12.43 -3.16
N CYS A 346 4.23 -11.43 -2.30
CA CYS A 346 3.50 -11.65 -1.07
C CYS A 346 2.68 -10.40 -0.67
N ALA A 347 1.42 -10.64 -0.30
CA ALA A 347 0.47 -9.58 0.03
C ALA A 347 0.91 -8.76 1.26
N ILE A 348 1.61 -9.36 2.24
CA ILE A 348 2.10 -8.66 3.44
C ILE A 348 3.06 -7.50 3.06
N PRO A 349 4.19 -7.75 2.36
CA PRO A 349 5.03 -6.72 1.75
C PRO A 349 4.28 -5.69 0.92
N GLY A 350 3.38 -6.15 0.06
CA GLY A 350 2.69 -5.30 -0.90
C GLY A 350 1.82 -4.29 -0.18
N VAL A 351 1.02 -4.76 0.77
CA VAL A 351 0.16 -3.91 1.61
C VAL A 351 1.02 -2.92 2.41
N MET A 352 2.11 -3.35 3.03
CA MET A 352 2.99 -2.46 3.80
C MET A 352 3.67 -1.40 2.92
N ALA A 353 3.96 -1.70 1.65
CA ALA A 353 4.55 -0.74 0.71
C ALA A 353 3.60 0.45 0.42
N SER A 354 2.31 0.32 0.71
CA SER A 354 1.34 1.42 0.54
C SER A 354 1.65 2.64 1.42
N ARG A 355 2.45 2.50 2.48
CA ARG A 355 2.93 3.62 3.31
C ARG A 355 3.70 4.70 2.55
N THR A 356 4.23 4.38 1.37
CA THR A 356 4.90 5.35 0.48
C THR A 356 3.92 6.35 -0.15
N ILE A 357 2.62 6.05 -0.09
CA ILE A 357 1.52 6.89 -0.57
C ILE A 357 1.09 7.83 0.56
N ARG A 358 1.25 9.14 0.32
CA ARG A 358 0.97 10.18 1.31
C ARG A 358 -0.53 10.42 1.52
N ASN A 359 -1.31 10.36 0.43
CA ASN A 359 -2.76 10.51 0.52
C ASN A 359 -3.34 9.29 1.25
N GLU A 360 -3.96 9.52 2.41
CA GLU A 360 -4.48 8.45 3.27
C GLU A 360 -5.56 7.60 2.58
N ARG A 361 -6.39 8.20 1.73
CA ARG A 361 -7.44 7.48 1.00
C ARG A 361 -6.84 6.61 -0.10
N GLU A 362 -5.90 7.13 -0.87
CA GLU A 362 -5.15 6.33 -1.86
C GLU A 362 -4.39 5.20 -1.17
N ARG A 363 -3.76 5.46 -0.01
CA ARG A 363 -3.10 4.43 0.80
C ARG A 363 -4.07 3.34 1.23
N ARG A 364 -5.20 3.71 1.84
CA ARG A 364 -6.25 2.76 2.28
C ARG A 364 -6.82 1.94 1.13
N ALA A 365 -7.16 2.60 0.02
CA ALA A 365 -7.66 1.92 -1.18
C ALA A 365 -6.61 0.96 -1.76
N THR A 366 -5.36 1.39 -1.88
CA THR A 366 -4.27 0.55 -2.39
C THR A 366 -4.01 -0.65 -1.47
N ALA A 367 -3.94 -0.44 -0.15
CA ALA A 367 -3.79 -1.50 0.83
C ALA A 367 -4.91 -2.55 0.74
N MET A 368 -6.15 -2.11 0.51
CA MET A 368 -7.32 -2.99 0.37
C MET A 368 -7.34 -3.80 -0.93
N LEU A 369 -6.86 -3.21 -2.02
CA LEU A 369 -6.92 -3.81 -3.35
C LEU A 369 -5.68 -4.65 -3.67
N THR A 370 -4.56 -4.42 -2.98
CA THR A 370 -3.31 -5.17 -3.18
C THR A 370 -3.50 -6.69 -3.13
N PRO A 371 -4.29 -7.25 -2.18
CA PRO A 371 -4.57 -8.68 -2.10
C PRO A 371 -5.28 -9.33 -3.30
N PHE A 372 -5.88 -8.53 -4.21
CA PHE A 372 -6.47 -9.07 -5.43
C PHE A 372 -5.44 -9.56 -6.44
N MET A 373 -4.18 -9.10 -6.33
CA MET A 373 -3.10 -9.76 -7.06
C MET A 373 -2.85 -11.15 -6.48
N PRO A 374 -2.81 -12.21 -7.32
CA PRO A 374 -2.37 -13.51 -6.85
C PRO A 374 -0.92 -13.43 -6.34
N CYS A 375 -0.68 -13.84 -5.09
CA CYS A 375 0.64 -13.91 -4.48
C CYS A 375 1.27 -15.29 -4.65
N GLY A 376 2.57 -15.45 -4.35
CA GLY A 376 3.30 -16.71 -4.46
C GLY A 376 2.61 -17.89 -3.76
N ALA A 377 2.05 -17.67 -2.56
CA ALA A 377 1.30 -18.69 -1.82
C ALA A 377 0.01 -19.18 -2.52
N LYS A 378 -0.47 -18.50 -3.56
CA LYS A 378 -1.62 -18.95 -4.37
C LYS A 378 -1.19 -19.80 -5.57
N ILE A 379 0.11 -19.86 -5.90
CA ILE A 379 0.63 -20.64 -7.02
C ILE A 379 0.33 -22.14 -6.85
N PRO A 380 0.53 -22.78 -5.67
CA PRO A 380 0.19 -24.20 -5.50
C PRO A 380 -1.28 -24.50 -5.81
N VAL A 381 -2.20 -23.62 -5.38
CA VAL A 381 -3.64 -23.76 -5.66
C VAL A 381 -3.93 -23.64 -7.16
N ILE A 382 -3.30 -22.66 -7.84
CA ILE A 382 -3.44 -22.51 -9.30
C ILE A 382 -2.91 -23.75 -10.02
N ALA A 383 -1.72 -24.23 -9.63
CA ALA A 383 -1.07 -25.39 -10.23
C ALA A 383 -1.92 -26.66 -10.06
N LEU A 384 -2.39 -26.95 -8.84
CA LEU A 384 -3.24 -28.10 -8.57
C LEU A 384 -4.49 -28.12 -9.47
N PHE A 385 -5.23 -27.02 -9.51
CA PHE A 385 -6.47 -26.96 -10.30
C PHE A 385 -6.20 -26.91 -11.81
N ALA A 386 -5.11 -26.27 -12.26
CA ALA A 386 -4.69 -26.27 -13.65
C ALA A 386 -4.29 -27.68 -14.13
N GLY A 387 -3.48 -28.39 -13.36
CA GLY A 387 -3.06 -29.76 -13.65
C GLY A 387 -4.23 -30.75 -13.60
N ALA A 388 -5.04 -30.70 -12.54
CA ALA A 388 -6.13 -31.66 -12.36
C ALA A 388 -7.27 -31.50 -13.39
N PHE A 389 -7.71 -30.27 -13.67
CA PHE A 389 -8.92 -30.05 -14.48
C PHE A 389 -8.66 -29.52 -15.89
N PHE A 390 -7.46 -29.00 -16.17
CA PHE A 390 -7.15 -28.26 -17.39
C PHE A 390 -5.85 -28.69 -18.09
N GLU A 391 -5.28 -29.87 -17.78
CA GLU A 391 -4.10 -30.42 -18.47
C GLU A 391 -2.92 -29.42 -18.47
N ASP A 392 -2.67 -28.77 -17.33
CA ASP A 392 -1.60 -27.78 -17.13
C ASP A 392 -1.66 -26.59 -18.09
N ALA A 393 -2.85 -26.24 -18.57
CA ALA A 393 -2.99 -25.18 -19.54
C ALA A 393 -2.60 -23.80 -18.97
N GLY A 394 -1.54 -23.20 -19.53
CA GLY A 394 -0.98 -21.92 -19.06
C GLY A 394 -1.95 -20.73 -19.10
N TRP A 395 -3.07 -20.82 -19.83
CA TRP A 395 -4.11 -19.79 -19.83
C TRP A 395 -4.82 -19.66 -18.48
N VAL A 396 -4.85 -20.71 -17.65
CA VAL A 396 -5.49 -20.68 -16.33
C VAL A 396 -4.79 -19.65 -15.45
N SER A 397 -3.46 -19.76 -15.31
CA SER A 397 -2.65 -18.79 -14.56
C SER A 397 -2.78 -17.38 -15.13
N PHE A 398 -2.66 -17.22 -16.46
CA PHE A 398 -2.84 -15.92 -17.11
C PHE A 398 -4.19 -15.27 -16.75
N THR A 399 -5.27 -16.04 -16.79
CA THR A 399 -6.63 -15.56 -16.48
C THR A 399 -6.75 -15.13 -15.02
N MET A 400 -6.10 -15.84 -14.08
CA MET A 400 -6.09 -15.47 -12.66
C MET A 400 -5.36 -14.14 -12.40
N TYR A 401 -4.19 -13.93 -13.01
CA TYR A 401 -3.49 -12.67 -12.85
C TYR A 401 -4.22 -11.52 -13.55
N PHE A 402 -4.74 -11.75 -14.76
CA PHE A 402 -5.47 -10.75 -15.51
C PHE A 402 -6.76 -10.31 -14.81
N THR A 403 -7.54 -11.26 -14.29
CA THR A 403 -8.76 -10.96 -13.54
C THR A 403 -8.44 -10.18 -12.26
N GLY A 404 -7.35 -10.51 -11.56
CA GLY A 404 -6.86 -9.72 -10.41
C GLY A 404 -6.59 -8.26 -10.76
N ILE A 405 -5.91 -8.00 -11.89
CA ILE A 405 -5.65 -6.65 -12.39
C ILE A 405 -6.98 -5.92 -12.67
N VAL A 406 -7.93 -6.57 -13.36
CA VAL A 406 -9.25 -5.99 -13.65
C VAL A 406 -9.99 -5.65 -12.36
N LEU A 407 -10.00 -6.55 -11.37
CA LEU A 407 -10.63 -6.33 -10.06
C LEU A 407 -10.00 -5.17 -9.29
N ILE A 408 -8.69 -4.94 -9.42
CA ILE A 408 -8.03 -3.76 -8.83
C ILE A 408 -8.56 -2.48 -9.44
N PHE A 409 -8.68 -2.40 -10.78
CA PHE A 409 -9.20 -1.20 -11.44
C PHE A 409 -10.68 -0.96 -11.13
N LEU A 410 -11.51 -2.00 -11.16
CA LEU A 410 -12.93 -1.91 -10.81
C LEU A 410 -13.13 -1.57 -9.33
N GLY A 411 -12.37 -2.21 -8.45
CA GLY A 411 -12.36 -1.96 -7.03
C GLY A 411 -11.92 -0.53 -6.71
N ALA A 412 -10.89 -0.01 -7.37
CA ALA A 412 -10.47 1.39 -7.20
C ALA A 412 -11.58 2.38 -7.58
N LEU A 413 -12.26 2.15 -8.71
CA LEU A 413 -13.42 2.97 -9.10
C LEU A 413 -14.57 2.91 -8.09
N LEU A 414 -14.88 1.71 -7.61
CA LEU A 414 -15.94 1.48 -6.63
C LEU A 414 -15.63 2.17 -5.29
N VAL A 415 -14.43 1.95 -4.76
CA VAL A 415 -13.97 2.58 -3.51
C VAL A 415 -13.96 4.09 -3.63
N ASN A 416 -13.60 4.60 -4.81
CA ASN A 416 -13.62 6.03 -5.04
C ASN A 416 -15.02 6.63 -4.97
N LYS A 417 -16.00 5.90 -5.51
CA LYS A 417 -17.40 6.27 -5.49
C LYS A 417 -17.98 6.19 -4.07
N ILE A 418 -17.70 5.10 -3.35
CA ILE A 418 -18.16 4.89 -1.95
C ILE A 418 -17.55 5.91 -1.00
N ALA A 419 -16.30 6.29 -1.21
CA ALA A 419 -15.64 7.30 -0.38
C ALA A 419 -16.18 8.73 -0.65
N GLY A 420 -17.02 8.94 -1.67
CA GLY A 420 -17.64 10.23 -1.93
C GLY A 420 -16.70 11.31 -2.45
N TYR A 421 -15.57 10.97 -3.09
CA TYR A 421 -14.65 11.98 -3.64
C TYR A 421 -14.71 11.98 -5.17
N LYS A 422 -15.61 12.78 -5.73
CA LYS A 422 -15.61 13.13 -7.17
C LYS A 422 -14.50 14.17 -7.41
N ASN A 423 -13.46 13.75 -8.13
CA ASN A 423 -12.54 14.62 -8.88
C ASN A 423 -11.69 15.67 -8.14
N ARG A 424 -11.17 15.38 -6.94
CA ARG A 424 -10.02 16.12 -6.41
C ARG A 424 -8.74 15.35 -6.70
N LYS A 425 -8.14 15.60 -7.88
CA LYS A 425 -6.88 14.95 -8.25
C LYS A 425 -5.77 15.49 -7.35
N SER A 426 -5.10 14.61 -6.60
CA SER A 426 -3.80 14.95 -6.04
C SER A 426 -2.85 15.22 -7.22
N PHE A 427 -2.15 16.35 -7.20
CA PHE A 427 -1.08 16.56 -8.18
C PHE A 427 0.03 15.57 -7.83
N PHE A 428 0.18 14.52 -8.63
CA PHE A 428 1.32 13.62 -8.53
C PHE A 428 2.57 14.37 -8.98
N ILE A 429 3.28 14.95 -8.01
CA ILE A 429 4.53 15.64 -8.21
C ILE A 429 5.61 14.82 -7.51
N ILE A 430 6.44 14.13 -8.29
CA ILE A 430 7.61 13.40 -7.80
C ILE A 430 8.86 14.06 -8.35
N GLU A 431 9.83 14.33 -7.47
CA GLU A 431 11.18 14.64 -7.91
C GLU A 431 11.84 13.31 -8.24
N LEU A 432 12.30 13.15 -9.48
CA LEU A 432 13.04 11.96 -9.86
C LEU A 432 14.40 12.02 -9.13
N PRO A 433 14.70 11.06 -8.23
CA PRO A 433 16.00 10.99 -7.59
C PRO A 433 17.09 10.71 -8.63
N GLU A 434 18.29 11.24 -8.43
CA GLU A 434 19.45 10.92 -9.26
C GLU A 434 19.74 9.41 -9.22
N TYR A 435 20.22 8.84 -10.33
CA TYR A 435 20.66 7.45 -10.36
C TYR A 435 21.79 7.23 -9.36
N LYS A 436 21.65 6.19 -8.55
CA LYS A 436 22.65 5.74 -7.60
C LYS A 436 22.97 4.28 -7.85
N VAL A 437 24.25 3.93 -7.69
CA VAL A 437 24.64 2.52 -7.62
C VAL A 437 24.03 1.97 -6.32
N PRO A 438 23.21 0.91 -6.39
CA PRO A 438 22.50 0.42 -5.22
C PRO A 438 23.48 -0.16 -4.20
N SER A 439 23.27 0.17 -2.91
CA SER A 439 24.10 -0.35 -1.84
C SER A 439 23.65 -1.76 -1.45
N LEU A 440 24.46 -2.77 -1.78
CA LEU A 440 24.21 -4.17 -1.39
C LEU A 440 24.04 -4.32 0.12
N TRP A 441 24.81 -3.56 0.91
CA TRP A 441 24.74 -3.59 2.36
C TRP A 441 23.44 -2.98 2.91
N PHE A 442 22.95 -1.90 2.29
CA PHE A 442 21.66 -1.34 2.65
C PHE A 442 20.52 -2.31 2.32
N ALA A 443 20.54 -2.89 1.12
CA ALA A 443 19.55 -3.88 0.71
C ALA A 443 19.54 -5.10 1.64
N PHE A 444 20.72 -5.59 2.05
CA PHE A 444 20.85 -6.68 3.02
C PHE A 444 20.25 -6.32 4.39
N LYS A 445 20.56 -5.14 4.93
CA LYS A 445 19.95 -4.66 6.19
C LYS A 445 18.44 -4.52 6.08
N ALA A 446 17.95 -4.00 4.95
CA ALA A 446 16.52 -3.85 4.68
C ALA A 446 15.84 -5.22 4.61
N MET A 447 16.46 -6.20 3.94
CA MET A 447 16.02 -7.59 3.89
C MET A 447 15.92 -8.18 5.30
N CYS A 448 16.98 -8.11 6.10
CA CYS A 448 16.99 -8.68 7.46
C CYS A 448 15.95 -8.01 8.37
N ALA A 449 15.80 -6.69 8.31
CA ALA A 449 14.80 -5.97 9.11
C ALA A 449 13.37 -6.38 8.74
N ARG A 450 13.08 -6.56 7.45
CA ARG A 450 11.77 -7.00 6.97
C ARG A 450 11.52 -8.48 7.24
N GLY A 451 12.54 -9.33 7.08
CA GLY A 451 12.50 -10.75 7.44
C GLY A 451 12.22 -10.95 8.93
N TRP A 452 12.86 -10.18 9.80
CA TRP A 452 12.56 -10.19 11.23
C TRP A 452 11.12 -9.78 11.53
N ALA A 453 10.61 -8.75 10.85
CA ALA A 453 9.22 -8.33 11.00
C ALA A 453 8.23 -9.43 10.54
N TYR A 454 8.58 -10.21 9.51
CA TYR A 454 7.82 -11.39 9.09
C TYR A 454 7.85 -12.49 10.15
N ILE A 455 9.03 -12.83 10.71
CA ILE A 455 9.15 -13.83 11.77
C ILE A 455 8.29 -13.44 12.99
N VAL A 456 8.41 -12.22 13.49
CA VAL A 456 7.69 -11.81 14.71
C VAL A 456 6.17 -11.74 14.52
N LYS A 457 5.68 -11.39 13.33
CA LYS A 457 4.24 -11.14 13.11
C LYS A 457 3.52 -12.28 12.40
N ALA A 458 4.13 -12.85 11.37
CA ALA A 458 3.51 -13.91 10.57
C ALA A 458 3.76 -15.28 11.20
N ALA A 459 4.98 -15.57 11.69
CA ALA A 459 5.30 -16.90 12.22
C ALA A 459 4.41 -17.28 13.40
N THR A 460 4.18 -16.37 14.36
CA THR A 460 3.34 -16.66 15.53
C THR A 460 1.90 -16.95 15.14
N ILE A 461 1.35 -16.22 14.15
CA ILE A 461 -0.02 -16.45 13.67
C ILE A 461 -0.09 -17.76 12.89
N ILE A 462 0.86 -18.01 11.99
CA ILE A 462 0.91 -19.23 11.18
C ILE A 462 1.06 -20.46 12.08
N LEU A 463 1.98 -20.45 13.03
CA LEU A 463 2.21 -21.56 13.97
C LEU A 463 0.95 -21.88 14.78
N LEU A 464 0.32 -20.87 15.38
CA LEU A 464 -0.90 -21.04 16.17
C LEU A 464 -2.04 -21.60 15.32
N CYS A 465 -2.21 -21.07 14.11
CA CYS A 465 -3.29 -21.50 13.24
C CYS A 465 -3.02 -22.89 12.63
N ASN A 466 -1.77 -23.23 12.28
CA ASN A 466 -1.41 -24.55 11.78
C ASN A 466 -1.62 -25.62 12.85
N THR A 467 -1.17 -25.33 14.08
CA THR A 467 -1.43 -26.20 15.24
C THR A 467 -2.92 -26.38 15.47
N ALA A 468 -3.71 -25.31 15.40
CA ALA A 468 -5.17 -25.39 15.54
C ALA A 468 -5.82 -26.22 14.41
N VAL A 469 -5.40 -26.02 13.16
CA VAL A 469 -5.90 -26.79 12.01
C VAL A 469 -5.56 -28.27 12.15
N GLN A 470 -4.33 -28.59 12.56
CA GLN A 470 -3.91 -29.97 12.80
C GLN A 470 -4.78 -30.63 13.88
N ILE A 471 -5.01 -29.96 15.01
CA ILE A 471 -5.91 -30.47 16.06
C ILE A 471 -7.33 -30.69 15.50
N MET A 472 -7.83 -29.72 14.72
CA MET A 472 -9.17 -29.82 14.16
C MET A 472 -9.31 -30.93 13.12
N GLN A 473 -8.24 -31.28 12.41
CA GLN A 473 -8.21 -32.38 11.43
C GLN A 473 -8.09 -33.73 12.11
N THR A 474 -7.24 -33.85 13.13
CA THR A 474 -6.92 -35.13 13.77
C THR A 474 -7.96 -35.56 14.81
N PHE A 475 -8.62 -34.63 15.51
CA PHE A 475 -9.47 -34.94 16.66
C PHE A 475 -10.95 -34.63 16.43
N ASN A 476 -11.82 -35.35 17.15
CA ASN A 476 -13.24 -35.04 17.32
C ASN A 476 -13.47 -34.12 18.55
N TRP A 477 -14.71 -33.65 18.78
CA TRP A 477 -15.03 -32.76 19.92
C TRP A 477 -14.79 -33.39 21.31
N SER A 478 -14.65 -34.72 21.38
CA SER A 478 -14.28 -35.46 22.59
C SER A 478 -12.76 -35.65 22.73
N PHE A 479 -11.96 -35.03 21.86
CA PHE A 479 -10.49 -35.14 21.79
C PHE A 479 -9.98 -36.58 21.62
N GLN A 480 -10.77 -37.42 20.95
CA GLN A 480 -10.32 -38.71 20.46
C GLN A 480 -9.88 -38.58 19.00
N VAL A 481 -8.91 -39.40 18.58
CA VAL A 481 -8.47 -39.44 17.18
C VAL A 481 -9.66 -39.81 16.31
N ALA A 482 -9.93 -39.00 15.29
CA ALA A 482 -11.05 -39.21 14.39
C ALA A 482 -10.80 -40.45 13.52
N GLU A 483 -11.73 -41.41 13.53
CA GLU A 483 -11.65 -42.62 12.70
C GLU A 483 -11.81 -42.33 11.20
N SER A 484 -12.39 -41.17 10.85
CA SER A 484 -12.55 -40.70 9.47
C SER A 484 -12.51 -39.17 9.43
N ALA A 485 -12.13 -38.60 8.29
CA ALA A 485 -12.10 -37.14 8.11
C ALA A 485 -13.47 -36.47 8.39
N ASP A 486 -14.58 -37.18 8.13
CA ASP A 486 -15.95 -36.71 8.36
C ASP A 486 -16.31 -36.53 9.85
N SER A 487 -15.65 -37.24 10.78
CA SER A 487 -15.90 -37.13 12.22
C SER A 487 -14.98 -36.13 12.94
N SER A 488 -14.13 -35.43 12.18
CA SER A 488 -13.21 -34.41 12.70
C SER A 488 -13.93 -33.14 13.16
N ILE A 489 -13.30 -32.38 14.06
CA ILE A 489 -13.78 -31.04 14.44
C ILE A 489 -13.86 -30.14 13.21
N LEU A 490 -12.89 -30.24 12.29
CA LEU A 490 -12.84 -29.44 11.07
C LEU A 490 -14.09 -29.68 10.20
N ALA A 491 -14.52 -30.93 10.03
CA ALA A 491 -15.73 -31.25 9.28
C ALA A 491 -16.96 -30.54 9.87
N SER A 492 -17.10 -30.55 11.20
CA SER A 492 -18.22 -29.88 11.88
C SER A 492 -18.23 -28.35 11.70
N ILE A 493 -17.04 -27.72 11.67
CA ILE A 493 -16.89 -26.27 11.45
C ILE A 493 -17.11 -25.91 9.98
N ALA A 494 -16.68 -26.76 9.05
CA ALA A 494 -16.76 -26.52 7.62
C ALA A 494 -18.15 -26.75 7.03
N HIS A 495 -18.95 -27.65 7.62
CA HIS A 495 -20.26 -28.04 7.09
C HIS A 495 -21.24 -26.87 6.87
N PRO A 496 -21.35 -25.87 7.78
CA PRO A 496 -22.16 -24.68 7.54
C PRO A 496 -21.65 -23.83 6.36
N PHE A 497 -20.33 -23.73 6.17
CA PHE A 497 -19.73 -23.00 5.06
C PHE A 497 -19.92 -23.71 3.71
N ALA A 498 -20.11 -25.03 3.70
CA ALA A 498 -20.40 -25.78 2.47
C ALA A 498 -21.66 -25.29 1.75
N TYR A 499 -22.70 -24.91 2.49
CA TYR A 499 -23.92 -24.33 1.90
C TYR A 499 -23.68 -23.01 1.19
N LEU A 500 -22.72 -22.20 1.67
CA LEU A 500 -22.31 -20.97 1.01
C LEU A 500 -21.64 -21.26 -0.34
N LEU A 501 -20.94 -22.40 -0.47
CA LEU A 501 -20.23 -22.79 -1.68
C LEU A 501 -21.09 -23.49 -2.73
N VAL A 502 -22.28 -24.02 -2.37
CA VAL A 502 -23.17 -24.69 -3.34
C VAL A 502 -23.44 -23.83 -4.59
N PRO A 503 -23.73 -22.52 -4.50
CA PRO A 503 -23.92 -21.67 -5.68
C PRO A 503 -22.67 -21.41 -6.54
N ILE A 504 -21.49 -21.87 -6.11
CA ILE A 504 -20.19 -21.70 -6.77
C ILE A 504 -19.66 -23.03 -7.30
N VAL A 505 -19.89 -24.13 -6.57
CA VAL A 505 -19.32 -25.45 -6.90
C VAL A 505 -20.39 -26.41 -7.44
N GLY A 506 -21.65 -26.19 -7.09
CA GLY A 506 -22.78 -27.02 -7.53
C GLY A 506 -23.06 -28.24 -6.66
N VAL A 507 -22.11 -28.60 -5.80
CA VAL A 507 -22.21 -29.75 -4.89
C VAL A 507 -22.00 -29.30 -3.45
N LEU A 508 -22.67 -29.99 -2.51
CA LEU A 508 -22.45 -29.77 -1.09
C LEU A 508 -21.22 -30.56 -0.64
N SER A 509 -20.04 -29.93 -0.70
CA SER A 509 -18.79 -30.52 -0.23
C SER A 509 -18.26 -29.73 0.96
N TRP A 510 -18.21 -30.38 2.12
CA TRP A 510 -17.58 -29.80 3.30
C TRP A 510 -16.06 -29.79 3.16
N GLN A 511 -15.46 -30.70 2.39
CA GLN A 511 -14.02 -30.76 2.13
C GLN A 511 -13.53 -29.49 1.40
N LEU A 512 -14.24 -29.07 0.36
CA LEU A 512 -13.97 -27.80 -0.33
C LEU A 512 -14.21 -26.60 0.59
N ALA A 513 -15.20 -26.68 1.48
CA ALA A 513 -15.44 -25.63 2.47
C ALA A 513 -14.31 -25.56 3.51
N ALA A 514 -13.83 -26.70 3.98
CA ALA A 514 -12.72 -26.82 4.92
C ALA A 514 -11.46 -26.22 4.32
N ALA A 515 -11.12 -26.58 3.08
CA ALA A 515 -9.99 -26.03 2.36
C ALA A 515 -10.11 -24.51 2.14
N ALA A 516 -11.30 -23.98 1.84
CA ALA A 516 -11.51 -22.54 1.74
C ALA A 516 -11.34 -21.82 3.10
N VAL A 517 -11.78 -22.44 4.20
CA VAL A 517 -11.65 -21.91 5.56
C VAL A 517 -10.20 -21.88 6.01
N THR A 518 -9.45 -22.97 5.82
CA THR A 518 -8.01 -23.02 6.11
C THR A 518 -7.23 -22.07 5.21
N GLY A 519 -7.71 -21.83 3.99
CA GLY A 519 -7.21 -20.80 3.08
C GLY A 519 -7.23 -19.36 3.63
N PHE A 520 -8.09 -19.03 4.60
CA PHE A 520 -8.06 -17.72 5.27
C PHE A 520 -6.91 -17.58 6.26
N ILE A 521 -6.42 -18.69 6.81
CA ILE A 521 -5.25 -18.73 7.67
C ILE A 521 -4.00 -18.55 6.80
N ALA A 522 -3.83 -19.46 5.84
CA ALA A 522 -2.69 -19.53 4.92
C ALA A 522 -3.22 -20.07 3.57
N LYS A 523 -2.87 -19.41 2.46
CA LYS A 523 -3.47 -19.71 1.15
C LYS A 523 -2.88 -20.96 0.52
N GLU A 524 -1.64 -21.28 0.87
CA GLU A 524 -0.92 -22.49 0.53
C GLU A 524 -1.58 -23.73 1.16
N ASN A 525 -2.09 -23.62 2.39
CA ASN A 525 -2.74 -24.72 3.12
C ASN A 525 -4.03 -25.24 2.46
N VAL A 526 -4.58 -24.53 1.47
CA VAL A 526 -5.73 -25.01 0.69
C VAL A 526 -5.40 -26.37 0.07
N VAL A 527 -4.20 -26.52 -0.51
CA VAL A 527 -3.80 -27.77 -1.18
C VAL A 527 -3.64 -28.91 -0.16
N GLY A 528 -2.91 -28.67 0.93
CA GLY A 528 -2.73 -29.68 1.99
C GLY A 528 -4.06 -30.09 2.64
N THR A 529 -5.00 -29.15 2.82
CA THR A 529 -6.33 -29.47 3.35
C THR A 529 -7.13 -30.31 2.37
N LEU A 530 -7.04 -30.06 1.06
CA LEU A 530 -7.68 -30.91 0.06
C LEU A 530 -7.08 -32.33 0.07
N ALA A 531 -5.76 -32.44 0.21
CA ALA A 531 -5.08 -33.73 0.27
C ALA A 531 -5.57 -34.59 1.45
N VAL A 532 -5.71 -34.00 2.63
CA VAL A 532 -6.12 -34.70 3.86
C VAL A 532 -7.65 -34.93 3.91
N CYS A 533 -8.46 -34.00 3.42
CA CYS A 533 -9.92 -34.10 3.56
C CYS A 533 -10.58 -35.00 2.50
N PHE A 534 -9.95 -35.21 1.34
CA PHE A 534 -10.45 -36.15 0.34
C PHE A 534 -9.67 -37.46 0.41
N VAL A 535 -10.39 -38.55 0.70
CA VAL A 535 -9.82 -39.90 0.77
C VAL A 535 -9.11 -40.24 -0.55
N GLY A 536 -7.82 -40.58 -0.46
CA GLY A 536 -7.00 -40.97 -1.61
C GLY A 536 -6.23 -39.83 -2.28
N LEU A 537 -6.53 -38.54 -2.02
CA LEU A 537 -5.71 -37.45 -2.56
C LEU A 537 -4.32 -37.37 -1.91
N GLU A 538 -4.19 -37.78 -0.65
CA GLU A 538 -2.92 -37.86 0.08
C GLU A 538 -1.84 -38.70 -0.63
N ASN A 539 -2.24 -39.64 -1.50
CA ASN A 539 -1.31 -40.45 -2.29
C ASN A 539 -0.97 -39.81 -3.66
N LEU A 540 -1.68 -38.75 -4.05
CA LEU A 540 -1.58 -38.10 -5.36
C LEU A 540 -1.02 -36.67 -5.27
N ILE A 541 -1.00 -36.11 -4.07
CA ILE A 541 -0.52 -34.78 -3.74
C ILE A 541 0.56 -34.93 -2.69
N ASP A 542 1.75 -34.44 -3.01
CA ASP A 542 2.80 -34.25 -2.03
C ASP A 542 2.38 -33.13 -1.07
N THR A 543 2.16 -33.48 0.20
CA THR A 543 1.70 -32.53 1.22
C THR A 543 2.79 -31.57 1.68
N ASP A 544 4.06 -31.90 1.44
CA ASP A 544 5.21 -31.11 1.85
C ASP A 544 5.54 -30.07 0.77
N GLU A 545 5.56 -30.51 -0.50
CA GLU A 545 5.71 -29.60 -1.66
C GLU A 545 4.41 -28.87 -2.04
N LEU A 546 3.27 -29.32 -1.52
CA LEU A 546 1.92 -28.86 -1.89
C LEU A 546 1.69 -28.94 -3.41
N ALA A 547 2.23 -29.99 -4.01
CA ALA A 547 2.26 -30.21 -5.45
C ALA A 547 1.60 -31.54 -5.80
N MET A 548 0.90 -31.56 -6.92
CA MET A 548 0.34 -32.79 -7.46
C MET A 548 1.44 -33.60 -8.14
N LEU A 549 1.42 -34.93 -7.97
CA LEU A 549 2.34 -35.82 -8.67
C LEU A 549 2.10 -35.77 -10.19
N GLU A 550 3.18 -35.80 -10.98
CA GLU A 550 3.07 -35.72 -12.43
C GLU A 550 2.21 -36.87 -13.00
N GLY A 551 1.24 -36.53 -13.85
CA GLY A 551 0.36 -37.50 -14.51
C GLY A 551 -0.88 -37.94 -13.71
N THR A 552 -1.06 -37.51 -12.46
CA THR A 552 -2.21 -37.92 -11.62
C THR A 552 -3.44 -37.01 -11.76
N GLY A 553 -3.40 -36.00 -12.64
CA GLY A 553 -4.45 -34.97 -12.74
C GLY A 553 -5.87 -35.50 -12.96
N ALA A 554 -6.02 -36.51 -13.82
CA ALA A 554 -7.33 -37.11 -14.08
C ALA A 554 -7.90 -37.86 -12.85
N GLU A 555 -7.03 -38.50 -12.06
CA GLU A 555 -7.41 -39.19 -10.82
C GLU A 555 -7.80 -38.19 -9.74
N VAL A 556 -7.01 -37.12 -9.58
CA VAL A 556 -7.32 -36.01 -8.64
C VAL A 556 -8.67 -35.38 -9.00
N ALA A 557 -8.91 -35.07 -10.26
CA ALA A 557 -10.20 -34.53 -10.71
C ALA A 557 -11.36 -35.51 -10.48
N GLY A 558 -11.11 -36.81 -10.68
CA GLY A 558 -12.07 -37.88 -10.40
C GLY A 558 -12.48 -37.96 -8.93
N ILE A 559 -11.52 -37.84 -8.01
CA ILE A 559 -11.78 -37.92 -6.57
C ILE A 559 -12.45 -36.64 -6.04
N ILE A 560 -12.03 -35.45 -6.50
CA ILE A 560 -12.70 -34.19 -6.13
C ILE A 560 -14.14 -34.16 -6.68
N ALA A 561 -14.39 -34.85 -7.80
CA ALA A 561 -15.72 -35.11 -8.37
C ALA A 561 -16.55 -33.84 -8.68
N ILE A 562 -15.89 -32.79 -9.20
CA ILE A 562 -16.56 -31.55 -9.65
C ILE A 562 -16.34 -31.30 -11.15
N THR A 563 -17.20 -30.49 -11.75
CA THR A 563 -17.05 -30.10 -13.16
C THR A 563 -15.87 -29.15 -13.36
N LYS A 564 -15.30 -29.09 -14.56
CA LYS A 564 -14.24 -28.12 -14.92
C LYS A 564 -14.68 -26.67 -14.64
N VAL A 565 -15.95 -26.34 -14.87
CA VAL A 565 -16.51 -25.01 -14.59
C VAL A 565 -16.55 -24.74 -13.08
N ALA A 566 -16.99 -25.71 -12.28
CA ALA A 566 -17.00 -25.59 -10.82
C ALA A 566 -15.58 -25.47 -10.25
N ALA A 567 -14.62 -26.21 -10.80
CA ALA A 567 -13.20 -26.10 -10.46
C ALA A 567 -12.67 -24.68 -10.71
N LEU A 568 -12.94 -24.10 -11.89
CA LEU A 568 -12.54 -22.72 -12.20
C LEU A 568 -13.20 -21.69 -11.27
N ALA A 569 -14.48 -21.88 -10.97
CA ALA A 569 -15.24 -21.00 -10.08
C ALA A 569 -14.73 -21.04 -8.63
N TYR A 570 -14.45 -22.24 -8.12
CA TYR A 570 -13.85 -22.46 -6.80
C TYR A 570 -12.44 -21.88 -6.71
N LEU A 571 -11.64 -22.03 -7.77
CA LEU A 571 -10.32 -21.41 -7.88
C LEU A 571 -10.43 -19.89 -7.78
N MET A 572 -11.25 -19.25 -8.63
CA MET A 572 -11.42 -17.80 -8.59
C MET A 572 -11.98 -17.29 -7.24
N PHE A 573 -12.90 -18.02 -6.62
CA PHE A 573 -13.39 -17.71 -5.27
C PHE A 573 -12.23 -17.71 -4.26
N ASN A 574 -11.41 -18.77 -4.23
CA ASN A 574 -10.28 -18.85 -3.29
C ASN A 574 -9.21 -17.78 -3.54
N LEU A 575 -9.00 -17.39 -4.79
CA LEU A 575 -8.00 -16.39 -5.15
C LEU A 575 -8.41 -14.95 -4.79
N TYR A 576 -9.69 -14.59 -4.92
CA TYR A 576 -10.16 -13.21 -4.74
C TYR A 576 -10.94 -12.96 -3.45
N THR A 577 -10.99 -13.95 -2.56
CA THR A 577 -11.43 -13.79 -1.16
C THR A 577 -10.37 -13.04 -0.33
N PRO A 578 -10.72 -12.62 0.90
CA PRO A 578 -9.76 -12.01 1.82
C PRO A 578 -8.43 -12.80 1.89
N PRO A 579 -7.28 -12.08 2.00
CA PRO A 579 -5.98 -12.74 2.06
C PRO A 579 -5.78 -13.44 3.41
N CYS A 580 -4.61 -14.06 3.57
CA CYS A 580 -4.21 -14.67 4.83
C CYS A 580 -4.29 -13.69 6.01
N PHE A 581 -4.49 -14.21 7.23
CA PHE A 581 -4.60 -13.40 8.46
C PHE A 581 -3.42 -12.45 8.68
N ALA A 582 -2.20 -12.88 8.32
CA ALA A 582 -1.03 -12.02 8.39
C ALA A 582 -1.13 -10.78 7.47
N ALA A 583 -1.67 -10.95 6.26
CA ALA A 583 -1.91 -9.84 5.34
C ALA A 583 -3.08 -8.95 5.79
N ILE A 584 -4.12 -9.52 6.42
CA ILE A 584 -5.19 -8.73 7.07
C ILE A 584 -4.61 -7.90 8.22
N GLY A 585 -3.69 -8.45 9.01
CA GLY A 585 -2.97 -7.73 10.06
C GLY A 585 -2.14 -6.57 9.50
N ALA A 586 -1.42 -6.79 8.39
CA ALA A 586 -0.72 -5.72 7.67
C ALA A 586 -1.70 -4.65 7.17
N MET A 587 -2.84 -5.05 6.60
CA MET A 587 -3.90 -4.18 6.11
C MET A 587 -4.46 -3.30 7.23
N ASN A 588 -4.68 -3.85 8.42
CA ASN A 588 -5.09 -3.10 9.60
C ASN A 588 -4.07 -2.02 9.98
N SER A 589 -2.78 -2.36 9.97
CA SER A 589 -1.71 -1.43 10.34
C SER A 589 -1.57 -0.23 9.39
N GLU A 590 -1.88 -0.42 8.10
CA GLU A 590 -1.79 0.64 7.09
C GLU A 590 -3.11 1.44 6.95
N MET A 591 -4.25 0.79 7.20
CA MET A 591 -5.56 1.45 7.18
C MET A 591 -5.82 2.32 8.41
N LYS A 592 -5.34 1.88 9.59
CA LYS A 592 -5.53 2.54 10.89
C LYS A 592 -6.99 2.84 11.22
N SER A 593 -7.92 2.01 10.74
CA SER A 593 -9.34 2.16 10.99
C SER A 593 -10.06 0.83 10.88
N ALA A 594 -10.67 0.38 11.98
CA ALA A 594 -11.43 -0.87 12.02
C ALA A 594 -12.61 -0.87 11.03
N LYS A 595 -13.27 0.28 10.84
CA LYS A 595 -14.35 0.44 9.86
C LYS A 595 -13.87 0.15 8.43
N TRP A 596 -12.70 0.68 8.06
CA TRP A 596 -12.11 0.43 6.73
C TRP A 596 -11.62 -1.00 6.58
N LEU A 597 -11.06 -1.59 7.64
CA LEU A 597 -10.63 -2.98 7.64
C LEU A 597 -11.80 -3.94 7.36
N TRP A 598 -12.88 -3.84 8.15
CA TRP A 598 -14.05 -4.69 7.97
C TRP A 598 -14.78 -4.43 6.65
N ALA A 599 -14.84 -3.17 6.21
CA ALA A 599 -15.35 -2.85 4.88
C ALA A 599 -14.50 -3.48 3.77
N GLY A 600 -13.18 -3.54 3.94
CA GLY A 600 -12.27 -4.16 2.98
C GLY A 600 -12.39 -5.68 2.95
N ILE A 601 -12.47 -6.34 4.11
CA ILE A 601 -12.72 -7.78 4.20
C ILE A 601 -14.08 -8.12 3.57
N GLY A 602 -15.13 -7.36 3.88
CA GLY A 602 -16.45 -7.55 3.29
C GLY A 602 -16.47 -7.33 1.77
N LEU A 603 -15.75 -6.32 1.28
CA LEU A 603 -15.59 -6.07 -0.15
C LEU A 603 -14.86 -7.22 -0.84
N GLN A 604 -13.73 -7.70 -0.30
CA GLN A 604 -12.97 -8.82 -0.84
C GLN A 604 -13.81 -10.11 -0.85
N LEU A 605 -14.50 -10.42 0.25
CA LEU A 605 -15.31 -11.62 0.37
C LEU A 605 -16.50 -11.58 -0.60
N GLY A 606 -17.22 -10.46 -0.65
CA GLY A 606 -18.33 -10.28 -1.59
C GLY A 606 -17.87 -10.29 -3.05
N THR A 607 -16.70 -9.74 -3.36
CA THR A 607 -16.12 -9.77 -4.71
C THR A 607 -15.72 -11.18 -5.11
N GLY A 608 -14.98 -11.90 -4.27
CA GLY A 608 -14.59 -13.29 -4.53
C GLY A 608 -15.81 -14.21 -4.70
N TYR A 609 -16.83 -14.06 -3.84
CA TYR A 609 -18.10 -14.76 -3.97
C TYR A 609 -18.81 -14.45 -5.28
N THR A 610 -18.92 -13.17 -5.64
CA THR A 610 -19.60 -12.74 -6.87
C THR A 610 -18.88 -13.27 -8.11
N VAL A 611 -17.55 -13.22 -8.14
CA VAL A 611 -16.75 -13.74 -9.27
C VAL A 611 -16.94 -15.25 -9.39
N GLY A 612 -16.79 -16.01 -8.30
CA GLY A 612 -17.00 -17.46 -8.31
C GLY A 612 -18.42 -17.84 -8.75
N TYR A 613 -19.43 -17.17 -8.20
CA TYR A 613 -20.83 -17.39 -8.57
C TYR A 613 -21.07 -17.12 -10.07
N LEU A 614 -20.61 -15.99 -10.60
CA LEU A 614 -20.80 -15.64 -12.01
C LEU A 614 -20.10 -16.65 -12.93
N VAL A 615 -18.87 -17.07 -12.60
CA VAL A 615 -18.12 -18.05 -13.39
C VAL A 615 -18.84 -19.39 -13.41
N TYR A 616 -19.34 -19.85 -12.26
CA TYR A 616 -20.07 -21.11 -12.19
C TYR A 616 -21.38 -21.08 -12.95
N GLN A 617 -22.21 -20.06 -12.71
CA GLN A 617 -23.56 -20.00 -13.28
C GLN A 617 -23.52 -19.71 -14.78
N ILE A 618 -22.69 -18.76 -15.23
CA ILE A 618 -22.54 -18.46 -16.66
C ILE A 618 -21.84 -19.63 -17.37
N GLY A 619 -20.79 -20.19 -16.78
CA GLY A 619 -20.08 -21.33 -17.36
C GLY A 619 -20.93 -22.58 -17.48
N THR A 620 -21.79 -22.85 -16.49
CA THR A 620 -22.73 -23.99 -16.53
C THR A 620 -23.81 -23.73 -17.56
N LEU A 621 -24.37 -22.51 -17.63
CA LEU A 621 -25.35 -22.15 -18.66
C LEU A 621 -24.79 -22.32 -20.08
N ILE A 622 -23.52 -21.98 -20.30
CA ILE A 622 -22.87 -22.14 -21.62
C ILE A 622 -22.61 -23.62 -21.93
N THR A 623 -22.21 -24.43 -20.95
CA THR A 623 -21.80 -25.83 -21.19
C THR A 623 -22.96 -26.82 -21.17
N THR A 624 -23.96 -26.63 -20.31
CA THR A 624 -25.10 -27.56 -20.13
C THR A 624 -26.43 -27.00 -20.62
N GLY A 625 -26.51 -25.70 -20.95
CA GLY A 625 -27.76 -25.03 -21.35
C GLY A 625 -28.72 -24.74 -20.19
N THR A 626 -28.32 -25.03 -18.96
CA THR A 626 -29.14 -24.86 -17.74
C THR A 626 -28.36 -24.06 -16.69
N VAL A 627 -29.08 -23.38 -15.80
CA VAL A 627 -28.44 -22.75 -14.63
C VAL A 627 -27.94 -23.81 -13.65
N GLY A 628 -26.81 -23.54 -13.00
CA GLY A 628 -26.19 -24.44 -12.04
C GLY A 628 -26.97 -24.51 -10.72
N ALA A 629 -26.60 -25.47 -9.87
CA ALA A 629 -27.22 -25.61 -8.57
C ALA A 629 -27.00 -24.36 -7.71
N GLY A 630 -27.96 -24.05 -6.83
CA GLY A 630 -27.87 -22.88 -5.94
C GLY A 630 -28.00 -21.52 -6.66
N PHE A 631 -28.49 -21.46 -7.90
CA PHE A 631 -28.64 -20.22 -8.65
C PHE A 631 -29.39 -19.12 -7.88
N VAL A 632 -30.59 -19.43 -7.36
CA VAL A 632 -31.45 -18.48 -6.62
C VAL A 632 -30.79 -17.97 -5.33
N PRO A 633 -30.34 -18.83 -4.39
CA PRO A 633 -29.71 -18.34 -3.16
C PRO A 633 -28.41 -17.56 -3.43
N GLY A 634 -27.61 -17.97 -4.41
CA GLY A 634 -26.42 -17.20 -4.83
C GLY A 634 -26.78 -15.85 -5.44
N LEU A 635 -27.84 -15.79 -6.26
CA LEU A 635 -28.33 -14.54 -6.85
C LEU A 635 -28.79 -13.56 -5.76
N VAL A 636 -29.52 -14.06 -4.75
CA VAL A 636 -29.95 -13.26 -3.60
C VAL A 636 -28.74 -12.67 -2.87
N ALA A 637 -27.70 -13.47 -2.61
CA ALA A 637 -26.48 -12.98 -1.97
C ALA A 637 -25.78 -11.88 -2.79
N VAL A 638 -25.66 -12.06 -4.11
CA VAL A 638 -25.08 -11.04 -5.02
C VAL A 638 -25.93 -9.77 -5.07
N ILE A 639 -27.27 -9.89 -5.11
CA ILE A 639 -28.18 -8.75 -5.08
C ILE A 639 -28.06 -7.98 -3.76
N VAL A 640 -28.01 -8.68 -2.63
CA VAL A 640 -27.82 -8.04 -1.31
C VAL A 640 -26.50 -7.29 -1.27
N PHE A 641 -25.41 -7.91 -1.75
CA PHE A 641 -24.11 -7.26 -1.83
C PHE A 641 -24.16 -6.00 -2.72
N ALA A 642 -24.74 -6.10 -3.92
CA ALA A 642 -24.91 -4.98 -4.83
C ALA A 642 -25.79 -3.86 -4.24
N ALA A 643 -26.84 -4.22 -3.50
CA ALA A 643 -27.72 -3.27 -2.81
C ALA A 643 -26.98 -2.51 -1.70
N ILE A 644 -26.14 -3.20 -0.91
CA ILE A 644 -25.29 -2.58 0.11
C ILE A 644 -24.31 -1.60 -0.55
N LEU A 645 -23.62 -2.01 -1.62
CA LEU A 645 -22.70 -1.13 -2.34
C LEU A 645 -23.40 0.10 -2.93
N THR A 646 -24.60 -0.10 -3.48
CA THR A 646 -25.42 0.98 -4.04
C THR A 646 -25.87 1.95 -2.95
N TYR A 647 -26.36 1.44 -1.81
CA TYR A 647 -26.72 2.27 -0.66
C TYR A 647 -25.53 3.10 -0.17
N LEU A 648 -24.35 2.49 -0.05
CA LEU A 648 -23.13 3.21 0.36
C LEU A 648 -22.75 4.31 -0.64
N CYS A 649 -22.85 4.06 -1.94
CA CYS A 649 -22.61 5.07 -2.97
C CYS A 649 -23.61 6.23 -2.88
N LEU A 650 -24.92 5.92 -2.73
CA LEU A 650 -25.96 6.93 -2.63
C LEU A 650 -25.85 7.77 -1.35
N LYS A 651 -25.47 7.12 -0.24
CA LYS A 651 -25.19 7.80 1.02
C LYS A 651 -24.01 8.76 0.88
N ALA A 652 -22.91 8.32 0.27
CA ALA A 652 -21.76 9.15 0.03
C ALA A 652 -22.07 10.38 -0.85
N ASP A 653 -22.84 10.20 -1.94
CA ASP A 653 -23.30 11.31 -2.78
C ASP A 653 -24.21 12.28 -1.99
N LYS A 654 -25.06 11.78 -1.07
CA LYS A 654 -25.91 12.62 -0.19
C LYS A 654 -25.10 13.39 0.85
N ASP A 655 -24.16 12.73 1.51
CA ASP A 655 -23.29 13.33 2.53
C ASP A 655 -22.43 14.43 1.90
N LEU A 656 -21.87 14.18 0.71
CA LEU A 656 -21.16 15.20 -0.06
C LEU A 656 -22.09 16.37 -0.43
N LYS A 657 -23.31 16.13 -0.91
CA LYS A 657 -24.25 17.23 -1.19
C LYS A 657 -24.56 18.08 0.05
N ARG A 658 -24.60 17.48 1.25
CA ARG A 658 -24.82 18.20 2.51
C ARG A 658 -23.61 19.01 2.95
N GLU A 659 -22.41 18.45 2.86
CA GLU A 659 -21.16 19.12 3.25
C GLU A 659 -20.85 20.34 2.35
N TYR A 660 -21.24 20.26 1.08
CA TYR A 660 -21.01 21.33 0.08
C TYR A 660 -22.19 22.29 -0.09
N ALA A 661 -23.31 22.06 0.61
CA ALA A 661 -24.39 23.03 0.71
C ALA A 661 -23.96 24.17 1.64
N LEU A 662 -23.05 25.03 1.17
CA LEU A 662 -22.76 26.33 1.78
C LEU A 662 -23.95 27.25 1.55
N GLY A 663 -24.88 27.23 2.51
CA GLY A 663 -26.06 28.08 2.53
C GLY A 663 -26.94 27.79 3.74
N GLY A 664 -26.40 27.97 4.95
CA GLY A 664 -27.16 27.71 6.18
C GLY A 664 -26.44 27.99 7.48
N VAL A 665 -25.51 28.95 7.52
CA VAL A 665 -25.15 29.58 8.80
C VAL A 665 -26.26 30.60 9.07
N LYS A 666 -27.18 30.28 9.99
CA LYS A 666 -28.01 31.31 10.60
C LYS A 666 -27.07 32.23 11.37
N ILE A 667 -27.12 33.52 11.00
CA ILE A 667 -26.52 34.66 11.72
C ILE A 667 -26.98 34.65 13.17
#